data_AF-A0A401KJS9-F1
#
_entry.id   AF-A0A401KJS9-F1
#
_cell.length_a   1.000
_cell.length_b   1.000
_cell.length_c   1.000
_cell.angle_alpha   90.00
_cell.angle_beta   90.00
_cell.angle_gamma   90.00
#
_symmetry.space_group_name_H-M   'P 1'
#
loop_
_entity.id
_entity.type
_entity.pdbx_description
1 polymer ?
#
loop_
_entity_poly.entity_id
_entity_poly.type
_entity_poly.pdbx_seq_one_letter_code
_entity_poly.pdbx_strand_id
1 'polypeptide(L)'
;MLNSAVDSRIFRNLFGTEEIRDIFSDEAYIKCLIEVEIALARAEATVNVIPQESANVIAEKAKYENLNLSRMAADTENVGYPVLPLVWQLAEMVPQEHAKYIHWGATTQDIMDCASMVQIRRGLVVVRRNLHELDTALRALSEKYADTPMAGRTHLQHALPITFGYKCAVYLSGIQRHIQRLAEIELRCLLVQFGGAAGTLASLGSDDTGLQVRKQLARELGLHDPSITWHVARDHVAEVVNFLALVGGSLGKIALDIIIMSSNEVAEVAEPFVPFRGASSTMPQKRNPISSEVILASSKLLRSNASLALDAMVSDFERASGPWHLEWSCIPDSFVLCCGALHQANFIMRGLLVNTDVMSSNLNMTKGLIVAEAVMMGTAPKIGRQRAHDVVYEACTKAIEGNLPLIDILRQDESLVAQVGEEKLRSLCDPLSGQFSKFNVTRKINISPAASPRPGKQIVDAAYQSFSIEFSFMADYAGNDTHPNHFSRQVIQNLYDISGAYPIFRVGGSTQSSAIYYPNQTEAIIDPFSSVASDQPSYTFVGPSWFQSFRQFPIGTQYIYGLNFFNTVNETYENIGNGLDQCVLEANAAYKTMGNSLYAFEIGNEVDSWGNGKHREGNWTVQRYVNQWNEFATAISRNLTGMNAARLFQGCAFEAPRHISERTDWNVENAELDGMHPDKTKTVSDHEYMGANCDYTGAGPTIKDTLFDRTNMLSRVWYHDYLGNATAESGIKYVIGETNSISCQGAFNISDVMASAVWAVDYVMYLSSLKVSRVHFHMGTRYRYSPWQPIAYNDSAPHVNPMYYGNLFNAAVFAGGNKQMEVLVNETNFGAYAVYKSGSLDAIVAVNLNIWNSTLDPVARPYTALALPEIWKDAKVSRLTSPGVDIAGNITFAGQYVDENARIVGQKIYDKVTGGKVLVGAGEAILVQR
;
A
#
# COMPACT_ATOMS: atom_id res chain seq x y z
N MET A 1 39.54 -30.62 3.36
CA MET A 1 38.60 -29.93 2.44
C MET A 1 37.32 -29.69 3.21
N LEU A 2 36.73 -28.50 3.09
CA LEU A 2 35.37 -28.24 3.60
C LEU A 2 34.38 -28.91 2.63
N ASN A 3 33.31 -29.52 3.14
CA ASN A 3 32.43 -30.40 2.35
C ASN A 3 31.46 -29.65 1.42
N SER A 4 31.32 -28.33 1.56
CA SER A 4 30.42 -27.49 0.75
C SER A 4 31.07 -26.15 0.34
N ALA A 5 30.56 -25.53 -0.72
CA ALA A 5 30.98 -24.19 -1.14
C ALA A 5 30.50 -23.09 -0.17
N VAL A 6 29.38 -23.31 0.52
CA VAL A 6 28.76 -22.36 1.45
C VAL A 6 29.49 -22.29 2.80
N ASP A 7 30.19 -23.35 3.20
CA ASP A 7 31.01 -23.39 4.43
C ASP A 7 32.49 -23.08 4.16
N SER A 8 32.88 -23.04 2.89
CA SER A 8 34.27 -22.79 2.49
C SER A 8 34.77 -21.43 2.97
N ARG A 9 35.89 -21.39 3.71
CA ARG A 9 36.56 -20.13 4.09
C ARG A 9 36.91 -19.25 2.89
N ILE A 10 37.03 -19.85 1.69
CA ILE A 10 37.42 -19.17 0.45
C ILE A 10 36.20 -18.82 -0.40
N PHE A 11 35.22 -19.73 -0.52
CA PHE A 11 34.11 -19.58 -1.47
C PHE A 11 32.79 -19.08 -0.86
N ARG A 12 32.61 -19.15 0.47
CA ARG A 12 31.33 -18.86 1.13
C ARG A 12 30.74 -17.49 0.78
N ASN A 13 31.59 -16.48 0.63
CA ASN A 13 31.17 -15.11 0.32
C ASN A 13 30.77 -14.90 -1.15
N LEU A 14 31.07 -15.85 -2.04
CA LEU A 14 30.55 -15.83 -3.40
C LEU A 14 29.09 -16.31 -3.42
N PHE A 15 28.79 -17.39 -2.69
CA PHE A 15 27.49 -18.06 -2.72
C PHE A 15 26.49 -17.59 -1.66
N GLY A 16 26.91 -16.78 -0.69
CA GLY A 16 26.04 -16.24 0.36
C GLY A 16 26.65 -15.07 1.11
N THR A 17 25.84 -14.39 1.93
CA THR A 17 26.26 -13.29 2.80
C THR A 17 26.59 -13.79 4.21
N GLU A 18 27.28 -12.98 5.00
CA GLU A 18 27.52 -13.27 6.42
C GLU A 18 26.20 -13.35 7.19
N GLU A 19 25.34 -12.34 7.03
CA GLU A 19 24.02 -12.26 7.67
C GLU A 19 23.17 -13.53 7.52
N ILE A 20 23.06 -14.11 6.32
CA ILE A 20 22.23 -15.30 6.13
C ILE A 20 22.88 -16.55 6.73
N ARG A 21 24.22 -16.64 6.72
CA ARG A 21 24.93 -17.73 7.38
C ARG A 21 24.84 -17.63 8.90
N ASP A 22 24.81 -16.42 9.45
CA ASP A 22 24.61 -16.22 10.88
C ASP A 22 23.25 -16.75 11.32
N ILE A 23 22.20 -16.59 10.50
CA ILE A 23 20.87 -17.16 10.76
C ILE A 23 20.88 -18.70 10.73
N PHE A 24 21.59 -19.28 9.77
CA PHE A 24 21.62 -20.74 9.51
C PHE A 24 22.90 -21.44 10.01
N SER A 25 23.58 -20.84 10.99
CA SER A 25 24.75 -21.44 11.65
C SER A 25 24.35 -22.45 12.72
N ASP A 26 25.25 -23.37 13.07
CA ASP A 26 25.06 -24.31 14.19
C ASP A 26 24.71 -23.58 15.49
N GLU A 27 25.44 -22.49 15.79
CA GLU A 27 25.19 -21.65 16.95
C GLU A 27 23.77 -21.06 16.94
N ALA A 28 23.34 -20.51 15.81
CA ALA A 28 22.00 -19.93 15.70
C ALA A 28 20.90 -21.00 15.78
N TYR A 29 21.12 -22.18 15.21
CA TYR A 29 20.18 -23.29 15.33
C TYR A 29 20.01 -23.73 16.79
N ILE A 30 21.11 -23.93 17.52
CA ILE A 30 21.07 -24.27 18.95
C ILE A 30 20.38 -23.18 19.76
N LYS A 31 20.66 -21.90 19.48
CA LYS A 31 19.96 -20.78 20.10
C LYS A 31 18.45 -20.80 19.81
N CYS A 32 18.03 -21.17 18.60
CA CYS A 32 16.62 -21.35 18.28
C CYS A 32 15.99 -22.53 19.04
N LEU A 33 16.71 -23.64 19.23
CA LEU A 33 16.21 -24.75 20.06
C LEU A 33 15.95 -24.29 21.51
N ILE A 34 16.88 -23.53 22.09
CA ILE A 34 16.73 -22.94 23.44
C ILE A 34 15.56 -21.95 23.48
N GLU A 35 15.44 -21.09 22.46
CA GLU A 35 14.33 -20.13 22.33
C GLU A 35 12.97 -20.83 22.33
N VAL A 36 12.85 -21.96 21.62
CA VAL A 36 11.64 -22.77 21.58
C VAL A 36 11.33 -23.42 22.93
N GLU A 37 12.32 -23.99 23.62
CA GLU A 37 12.13 -24.55 24.98
C GLU A 37 11.64 -23.49 25.98
N ILE A 38 12.22 -22.28 25.91
CA ILE A 38 11.80 -21.14 26.75
C ILE A 38 10.37 -20.70 26.38
N ALA A 39 10.06 -20.61 25.08
CA ALA A 39 8.73 -20.23 24.60
C ALA A 39 7.67 -21.26 25.01
N LEU A 40 8.01 -22.56 24.97
CA LEU A 40 7.13 -23.64 25.42
C LEU A 40 6.83 -23.49 26.92
N ALA A 41 7.84 -23.32 27.76
CA ALA A 41 7.63 -23.12 29.20
C ALA A 41 6.73 -21.90 29.50
N ARG A 42 6.88 -20.80 28.75
CA ARG A 42 6.01 -19.61 28.88
C ARG A 42 4.58 -19.87 28.41
N ALA A 43 4.42 -20.58 27.29
CA ALA A 43 3.11 -20.94 26.76
C ALA A 43 2.35 -21.84 27.75
N GLU A 44 3.02 -22.85 28.29
CA GLU A 44 2.47 -23.74 29.30
C GLU A 44 2.13 -23.02 30.61
N ALA A 45 2.96 -22.09 31.06
CA ALA A 45 2.66 -21.27 32.23
C ALA A 45 1.44 -20.38 32.02
N THR A 46 1.32 -19.77 30.84
CA THR A 46 0.16 -18.92 30.48
C THR A 46 -1.15 -19.70 30.51
N VAL A 47 -1.11 -20.98 30.14
CA VAL A 47 -2.26 -21.91 30.14
C VAL A 47 -2.40 -22.64 31.49
N ASN A 48 -1.54 -22.35 32.47
CA ASN A 48 -1.52 -22.96 33.81
C ASN A 48 -1.15 -24.46 33.84
N VAL A 49 -0.43 -24.96 32.83
CA VAL A 49 0.12 -26.33 32.81
C VAL A 49 1.33 -26.45 33.74
N ILE A 50 2.18 -25.43 33.78
CA ILE A 50 3.34 -25.35 34.69
C ILE A 50 3.27 -24.06 35.53
N PRO A 51 3.98 -23.99 36.69
CA PRO A 51 4.04 -22.76 37.47
C PRO A 51 4.74 -21.61 36.72
N GLN A 52 4.18 -20.40 36.77
CA GLN A 52 4.76 -19.20 36.14
C GLN A 52 6.19 -18.92 36.61
N GLU A 53 6.49 -19.18 37.88
CA GLU A 53 7.84 -19.04 38.44
C GLU A 53 8.84 -19.98 37.73
N SER A 54 8.47 -21.23 37.46
CA SER A 54 9.33 -22.17 36.74
C SER A 54 9.64 -21.70 35.32
N ALA A 55 8.65 -21.17 34.59
CA ALA A 55 8.87 -20.61 33.26
C ALA A 55 9.84 -19.42 33.29
N ASN A 56 9.73 -18.55 34.30
CA ASN A 56 10.63 -17.42 34.47
C ASN A 56 12.07 -17.88 34.77
N VAL A 57 12.24 -18.85 35.67
CA VAL A 57 13.57 -19.38 36.02
C VAL A 57 14.21 -20.11 34.84
N ILE A 58 13.44 -20.91 34.08
CA ILE A 58 13.92 -21.56 32.85
C ILE A 58 14.41 -20.50 31.86
N ALA A 59 13.62 -19.46 31.59
CA ALA A 59 13.99 -18.37 30.68
C ALA A 59 15.25 -17.61 31.13
N GLU A 60 15.45 -17.46 32.45
CA GLU A 60 16.61 -16.79 33.03
C GLU A 60 17.89 -17.63 32.93
N LYS A 61 17.81 -18.96 33.15
CA LYS A 61 19.00 -19.82 33.30
C LYS A 61 19.40 -20.60 32.05
N ALA A 62 18.44 -20.92 31.17
CA ALA A 62 18.70 -21.62 29.92
C ALA A 62 19.46 -20.71 28.92
N LYS A 63 20.79 -20.72 28.97
CA LYS A 63 21.67 -19.84 28.19
C LYS A 63 22.65 -20.65 27.34
N TYR A 64 22.78 -20.24 26.08
CA TYR A 64 23.67 -20.89 25.11
C TYR A 64 25.13 -20.91 25.58
N GLU A 65 25.58 -19.83 26.21
CA GLU A 65 26.96 -19.63 26.66
C GLU A 65 27.42 -20.65 27.71
N ASN A 66 26.46 -21.33 28.36
CA ASN A 66 26.72 -22.33 29.38
C ASN A 66 26.74 -23.77 28.82
N LEU A 67 26.47 -23.97 27.53
CA LEU A 67 26.48 -25.30 26.91
C LEU A 67 27.91 -25.81 26.68
N ASN A 68 28.12 -27.09 26.96
CA ASN A 68 29.28 -27.84 26.52
C ASN A 68 28.99 -28.43 25.13
N LEU A 69 29.38 -27.69 24.08
CA LEU A 69 29.14 -28.09 22.68
C LEU A 69 29.83 -29.39 22.28
N SER A 70 31.02 -29.68 22.83
CA SER A 70 31.74 -30.93 22.54
C SER A 70 30.99 -32.14 23.11
N ARG A 71 30.47 -32.02 24.34
CA ARG A 71 29.60 -33.04 24.93
C ARG A 71 28.30 -33.17 24.14
N MET A 72 27.65 -32.05 23.81
CA MET A 72 26.40 -32.04 23.05
C MET A 72 26.56 -32.75 21.71
N ALA A 73 27.66 -32.52 20.99
CA ALA A 73 27.94 -33.19 19.72
C ALA A 73 28.12 -34.70 19.87
N ALA A 74 28.92 -35.15 20.85
CA ALA A 74 29.13 -36.57 21.12
C ALA A 74 27.83 -37.29 21.54
N ASP A 75 27.04 -36.65 22.40
CA ASP A 75 25.74 -37.18 22.85
C ASP A 75 24.73 -37.20 21.68
N THR A 76 24.78 -36.20 20.78
CA THR A 76 23.94 -36.15 19.57
C THR A 76 24.27 -37.29 18.60
N GLU A 77 25.56 -37.60 18.41
CA GLU A 77 25.98 -38.75 17.58
C GLU A 77 25.41 -40.07 18.10
N ASN A 78 25.38 -40.25 19.42
CA ASN A 78 24.83 -41.45 20.05
C ASN A 78 23.29 -41.50 20.02
N VAL A 79 22.61 -40.36 20.25
CA VAL A 79 21.13 -40.29 20.30
C VAL A 79 20.50 -40.24 18.90
N GLY A 80 21.23 -39.69 17.93
CA GLY A 80 20.74 -39.38 16.59
C GLY A 80 20.08 -38.01 16.45
N TYR A 81 19.83 -37.29 17.56
CA TYR A 81 19.16 -35.98 17.56
C TYR A 81 19.70 -35.05 18.67
N PRO A 82 19.71 -33.72 18.45
CA PRO A 82 20.32 -32.77 19.39
C PRO A 82 19.44 -32.40 20.60
N VAL A 83 18.14 -32.69 20.56
CA VAL A 83 17.19 -32.18 21.58
C VAL A 83 17.38 -32.83 22.94
N LEU A 84 17.51 -34.16 23.02
CA LEU A 84 17.72 -34.82 24.31
C LEU A 84 19.06 -34.41 24.98
N PRO A 85 20.19 -34.37 24.26
CA PRO A 85 21.44 -33.79 24.77
C PRO A 85 21.30 -32.33 25.24
N LEU A 86 20.54 -31.51 24.50
CA LEU A 86 20.24 -30.13 24.89
C LEU A 86 19.47 -30.10 26.21
N VAL A 87 18.36 -30.85 26.32
CA VAL A 87 17.49 -30.89 27.50
C VAL A 87 18.27 -31.33 28.75
N TRP A 88 19.17 -32.31 28.65
CA TRP A 88 20.04 -32.69 29.77
C TRP A 88 20.88 -31.52 30.28
N GLN A 89 21.53 -30.79 29.37
CA GLN A 89 22.36 -29.66 29.77
C GLN A 89 21.52 -28.49 30.28
N LEU A 90 20.34 -28.22 29.70
CA LEU A 90 19.42 -27.19 30.20
C LEU A 90 18.92 -27.54 31.62
N ALA A 91 18.61 -28.81 31.89
CA ALA A 91 18.22 -29.27 33.22
C ALA A 91 19.36 -29.15 34.25
N GLU A 92 20.61 -29.34 33.84
CA GLU A 92 21.80 -29.11 34.69
C GLU A 92 22.01 -27.63 35.05
N MET A 93 21.50 -26.69 34.22
CA MET A 93 21.61 -25.24 34.44
C MET A 93 20.53 -24.68 35.37
N VAL A 94 19.43 -25.40 35.56
CA VAL A 94 18.22 -24.94 36.23
C VAL A 94 18.08 -25.62 37.61
N PRO A 95 17.68 -24.92 38.69
CA PRO A 95 17.42 -25.56 39.97
C PRO A 95 16.42 -26.71 39.83
N GLN A 96 16.68 -27.82 40.54
CA GLN A 96 15.97 -29.10 40.35
C GLN A 96 14.44 -28.98 40.44
N GLU A 97 13.94 -28.07 41.28
CA GLU A 97 12.50 -27.84 41.46
C GLU A 97 11.79 -27.25 40.23
N HIS A 98 12.53 -26.54 39.37
CA HIS A 98 12.06 -25.97 38.11
C HIS A 98 12.48 -26.81 36.89
N ALA A 99 13.64 -27.48 36.94
CA ALA A 99 14.20 -28.24 35.82
C ALA A 99 13.26 -29.36 35.32
N LYS A 100 12.43 -29.92 36.21
CA LYS A 100 11.43 -30.95 35.88
C LYS A 100 10.34 -30.51 34.89
N TYR A 101 10.23 -29.22 34.59
CA TYR A 101 9.27 -28.65 33.63
C TYR A 101 9.89 -28.32 32.26
N ILE A 102 11.20 -28.52 32.08
CA ILE A 102 11.84 -28.35 30.76
C ILE A 102 11.35 -29.47 29.84
N HIS A 103 11.05 -29.14 28.58
CA HIS A 103 10.57 -30.08 27.57
C HIS A 103 9.26 -30.80 27.95
N TRP A 104 8.43 -30.19 28.81
CA TRP A 104 7.18 -30.80 29.26
C TRP A 104 6.22 -30.98 28.07
N GLY A 105 5.63 -32.18 27.95
CA GLY A 105 4.67 -32.51 26.90
C GLY A 105 5.21 -32.62 25.46
N ALA A 106 6.41 -32.08 25.17
CA ALA A 106 7.01 -32.03 23.84
C ALA A 106 7.69 -33.33 23.41
N THR A 107 8.06 -33.38 22.13
CA THR A 107 8.96 -34.38 21.55
C THR A 107 10.07 -33.71 20.75
N THR A 108 11.15 -34.43 20.45
CA THR A 108 12.30 -33.95 19.66
C THR A 108 11.90 -33.13 18.43
N GLN A 109 10.95 -33.64 17.65
CA GLN A 109 10.55 -33.01 16.40
C GLN A 109 9.81 -31.68 16.60
N ASP A 110 9.06 -31.52 17.71
CA ASP A 110 8.39 -30.25 18.01
C ASP A 110 9.40 -29.11 18.15
N ILE A 111 10.49 -29.37 18.88
CA ILE A 111 11.54 -28.37 19.13
C ILE A 111 12.35 -28.11 17.86
N MET A 112 12.75 -29.15 17.13
CA MET A 112 13.55 -29.02 15.92
C MET A 112 12.81 -28.32 14.78
N ASP A 113 11.54 -28.67 14.54
CA ASP A 113 10.75 -28.05 13.47
C ASP A 113 10.39 -26.60 13.80
N CYS A 114 10.06 -26.29 15.07
CA CYS A 114 9.88 -24.90 15.50
C CYS A 114 11.16 -24.07 15.34
N ALA A 115 12.33 -24.62 15.70
CA ALA A 115 13.60 -23.92 15.52
C ALA A 115 13.91 -23.65 14.04
N SER A 116 13.67 -24.63 13.17
CA SER A 116 13.77 -24.47 11.72
C SER A 116 12.79 -23.41 11.21
N MET A 117 11.54 -23.36 11.69
CA MET A 117 10.57 -22.34 11.30
C MET A 117 10.95 -20.93 11.75
N VAL A 118 11.56 -20.79 12.93
CA VAL A 118 12.12 -19.52 13.39
C VAL A 118 13.28 -19.06 12.48
N GLN A 119 14.18 -19.97 12.08
CA GLN A 119 15.25 -19.65 11.11
C GLN A 119 14.69 -19.32 9.73
N ILE A 120 13.73 -20.09 9.23
CA ILE A 120 13.04 -19.83 7.95
C ILE A 120 12.43 -18.44 7.96
N ARG A 121 11.66 -18.07 8.99
CA ARG A 121 11.08 -16.74 9.12
C ARG A 121 12.15 -15.64 9.08
N ARG A 122 13.24 -15.80 9.84
CA ARG A 122 14.38 -14.84 9.83
C ARG A 122 15.02 -14.75 8.44
N GLY A 123 15.21 -15.88 7.76
CA GLY A 123 15.72 -15.93 6.39
C GLY A 123 14.80 -15.28 5.37
N LEU A 124 13.49 -15.47 5.48
CA LEU A 124 12.50 -14.86 4.58
C LEU A 124 12.46 -13.33 4.72
N VAL A 125 12.77 -12.78 5.88
CA VAL A 125 12.99 -11.33 6.06
C VAL A 125 14.14 -10.83 5.18
N VAL A 126 15.27 -11.54 5.15
CA VAL A 126 16.42 -11.20 4.30
C VAL A 126 16.07 -11.34 2.82
N VAL A 127 15.35 -12.39 2.43
CA VAL A 127 14.87 -12.59 1.05
C VAL A 127 13.94 -11.46 0.63
N ARG A 128 12.97 -11.08 1.47
CA ARG A 128 12.02 -9.98 1.23
C ARG A 128 12.75 -8.68 0.95
N ARG A 129 13.67 -8.29 1.84
CA ARG A 129 14.46 -7.06 1.71
C ARG A 129 15.21 -7.03 0.38
N ASN A 130 15.92 -8.10 0.06
CA ASN A 130 16.68 -8.20 -1.19
C ASN A 130 15.80 -8.19 -2.45
N LEU A 131 14.61 -8.79 -2.41
CA LEU A 131 13.65 -8.73 -3.53
C LEU A 131 13.14 -7.31 -3.78
N HIS A 132 12.84 -6.54 -2.73
CA HIS A 132 12.43 -5.13 -2.88
C HIS A 132 13.57 -4.24 -3.38
N GLU A 133 14.80 -4.49 -2.92
CA GLU A 133 15.98 -3.81 -3.46
C GLU A 133 16.14 -4.08 -4.97
N LEU A 134 15.87 -5.30 -5.41
CA LEU A 134 15.95 -5.69 -6.82
C LEU A 134 14.80 -5.10 -7.64
N ASP A 135 13.57 -5.05 -7.10
CA ASP A 135 12.43 -4.36 -7.70
C ASP A 135 12.78 -2.89 -7.97
N THR A 136 13.32 -2.21 -6.96
CA THR A 136 13.72 -0.79 -7.05
C THR A 136 14.75 -0.59 -8.16
N ALA A 137 15.80 -1.42 -8.21
CA ALA A 137 16.85 -1.31 -9.23
C ALA A 137 16.32 -1.58 -10.65
N LEU A 138 15.51 -2.63 -10.82
CA LEU A 138 14.93 -2.99 -12.13
C LEU A 138 13.91 -1.95 -12.60
N ARG A 139 13.12 -1.36 -11.70
CA ARG A 139 12.21 -0.25 -12.00
C ARG A 139 12.99 0.97 -12.49
N ALA A 140 14.04 1.35 -11.78
CA ALA A 140 14.89 2.47 -12.20
C ALA A 140 15.51 2.25 -13.59
N LEU A 141 16.01 1.04 -13.88
CA LEU A 141 16.52 0.70 -15.22
C LEU A 141 15.42 0.71 -16.28
N SER A 142 14.23 0.18 -15.95
CA SER A 142 13.10 0.12 -16.86
C SER A 142 12.63 1.51 -17.28
N GLU A 143 12.52 2.44 -16.32
CA GLU A 143 12.15 3.83 -16.55
C GLU A 143 13.25 4.59 -17.29
N LYS A 144 14.51 4.47 -16.85
CA LYS A 144 15.66 5.18 -17.44
C LYS A 144 15.86 4.84 -18.91
N TYR A 145 15.67 3.58 -19.29
CA TYR A 145 15.91 3.11 -20.65
C TYR A 145 14.62 2.74 -21.40
N ALA A 146 13.48 3.31 -20.97
CA ALA A 146 12.14 3.05 -21.53
C ALA A 146 12.13 3.19 -23.06
N ASP A 147 12.83 4.20 -23.58
CA ASP A 147 12.90 4.54 -25.00
C ASP A 147 14.28 4.23 -25.62
N THR A 148 15.11 3.41 -24.98
CA THR A 148 16.41 3.01 -25.54
C THR A 148 16.21 1.81 -26.47
N PRO A 149 16.25 1.98 -27.80
CA PRO A 149 15.94 0.91 -28.73
C PRO A 149 17.07 -0.11 -28.81
N MET A 150 16.71 -1.37 -28.97
CA MET A 150 17.64 -2.49 -29.16
C MET A 150 17.00 -3.60 -30.00
N ALA A 151 17.81 -4.50 -30.54
CA ALA A 151 17.28 -5.66 -31.24
C ALA A 151 16.59 -6.64 -30.27
N GLY A 152 15.31 -6.93 -30.51
CA GLY A 152 14.62 -8.07 -29.91
C GLY A 152 15.17 -9.36 -30.49
N ARG A 153 15.40 -10.37 -29.64
CA ARG A 153 16.00 -11.64 -30.04
C ARG A 153 15.07 -12.81 -29.72
N THR A 154 14.69 -13.57 -30.75
CA THR A 154 13.92 -14.83 -30.63
C THR A 154 14.75 -15.96 -31.22
N HIS A 155 14.94 -17.07 -30.51
CA HIS A 155 15.88 -18.13 -30.90
C HIS A 155 17.30 -17.59 -31.20
N LEU A 156 17.72 -16.56 -30.46
CA LEU A 156 18.97 -15.82 -30.67
C LEU A 156 19.11 -15.09 -32.02
N GLN A 157 18.04 -14.99 -32.80
CA GLN A 157 17.98 -14.23 -34.06
C GLN A 157 17.29 -12.88 -33.85
N HIS A 158 17.69 -11.84 -34.60
CA HIS A 158 16.96 -10.56 -34.60
C HIS A 158 15.53 -10.76 -35.11
N ALA A 159 14.56 -10.27 -34.34
CA ALA A 159 13.15 -10.42 -34.63
C ALA A 159 12.52 -9.06 -34.98
N LEU A 160 12.30 -8.23 -33.96
CA LEU A 160 11.73 -6.89 -34.06
C LEU A 160 12.48 -5.94 -33.11
N PRO A 161 12.47 -4.62 -33.36
CA PRO A 161 12.94 -3.65 -32.38
C PRO A 161 12.15 -3.77 -31.06
N ILE A 162 12.86 -3.73 -29.93
CA ILE A 162 12.30 -3.55 -28.59
C ILE A 162 13.05 -2.41 -27.90
N THR A 163 12.71 -2.09 -26.65
CA THR A 163 13.54 -1.21 -25.83
C THR A 163 14.22 -1.97 -24.69
N PHE A 164 15.38 -1.48 -24.24
CA PHE A 164 16.05 -2.05 -23.07
C PHE A 164 15.20 -1.89 -21.80
N GLY A 165 14.49 -0.76 -21.67
CA GLY A 165 13.55 -0.54 -20.58
C GLY A 165 12.40 -1.56 -20.55
N TYR A 166 11.89 -1.97 -21.71
CA TYR A 166 10.93 -3.09 -21.81
C TYR A 166 11.53 -4.42 -21.32
N LYS A 167 12.79 -4.72 -21.69
CA LYS A 167 13.48 -5.93 -21.22
C LYS A 167 13.61 -5.93 -19.69
N CYS A 168 13.97 -4.80 -19.09
CA CYS A 168 13.99 -4.62 -17.63
C CYS A 168 12.60 -4.75 -17.00
N ALA A 169 11.55 -4.23 -17.64
CA ALA A 169 10.17 -4.38 -17.17
C ALA A 169 9.73 -5.86 -17.10
N VAL A 170 10.16 -6.67 -18.06
CA VAL A 170 9.89 -8.13 -18.05
C VAL A 170 10.56 -8.81 -16.86
N TYR A 171 11.79 -8.44 -16.52
CA TYR A 171 12.45 -8.93 -15.30
C TYR A 171 11.71 -8.47 -14.04
N LEU A 172 11.40 -7.18 -13.95
CA LEU A 172 10.70 -6.55 -12.83
C LEU A 172 9.37 -7.26 -12.53
N SER A 173 8.58 -7.50 -13.57
CA SER A 173 7.30 -8.20 -13.46
C SER A 173 7.44 -9.61 -12.86
N GLY A 174 8.54 -10.30 -13.17
CA GLY A 174 8.86 -11.59 -12.57
C GLY A 174 9.14 -11.51 -11.07
N ILE A 175 9.94 -10.51 -10.67
CA ILE A 175 10.30 -10.26 -9.26
C ILE A 175 9.07 -9.84 -8.44
N GLN A 176 8.20 -8.99 -8.97
CA GLN A 176 6.97 -8.56 -8.29
C GLN A 176 6.03 -9.74 -7.97
N ARG A 177 5.91 -10.71 -8.89
CA ARG A 177 5.15 -11.94 -8.60
C ARG A 177 5.79 -12.76 -7.49
N HIS A 178 7.11 -12.72 -7.31
CA HIS A 178 7.76 -13.39 -6.17
C HIS A 178 7.56 -12.66 -4.85
N ILE A 179 7.52 -11.33 -4.86
CA ILE A 179 7.16 -10.54 -3.68
C ILE A 179 5.73 -10.89 -3.23
N GLN A 180 4.79 -10.98 -4.17
CA GLN A 180 3.43 -11.44 -3.87
C GLN A 180 3.41 -12.86 -3.31
N ARG A 181 4.09 -13.81 -3.97
CA ARG A 181 4.18 -15.21 -3.48
C ARG A 181 4.76 -15.27 -2.07
N LEU A 182 5.77 -14.46 -1.77
CA LEU A 182 6.38 -14.41 -0.45
C LEU A 182 5.36 -14.03 0.63
N ALA A 183 4.58 -12.96 0.41
CA ALA A 183 3.53 -12.56 1.33
C ALA A 183 2.46 -13.65 1.51
N GLU A 184 2.13 -14.37 0.44
CA GLU A 184 1.16 -15.46 0.46
C GLU A 184 1.66 -16.70 1.23
N ILE A 185 2.94 -17.09 1.08
CA ILE A 185 3.50 -18.27 1.77
C ILE A 185 3.76 -18.00 3.24
N GLU A 186 4.11 -16.78 3.64
CA GLU A 186 4.40 -16.47 5.04
C GLU A 186 3.17 -16.70 5.94
N LEU A 187 1.98 -16.41 5.43
CA LEU A 187 0.72 -16.62 6.15
C LEU A 187 0.36 -18.09 6.33
N ARG A 188 0.74 -18.97 5.38
CA ARG A 188 0.32 -20.39 5.39
C ARG A 188 1.42 -21.37 5.78
N CYS A 189 2.70 -21.00 5.64
CA CYS A 189 3.82 -21.92 5.84
C CYS A 189 4.56 -21.73 7.16
N LEU A 190 4.48 -20.56 7.80
CA LEU A 190 5.20 -20.29 9.06
C LEU A 190 4.39 -20.82 10.25
N LEU A 191 4.33 -22.14 10.37
CA LEU A 191 3.50 -22.84 11.37
C LEU A 191 4.32 -23.20 12.61
N VAL A 192 3.67 -23.22 13.78
CA VAL A 192 4.24 -23.84 14.99
C VAL A 192 4.09 -25.38 14.90
N GLN A 193 5.08 -26.13 15.37
CA GLN A 193 5.00 -27.59 15.52
C GLN A 193 4.91 -27.95 17.00
N PHE A 194 3.75 -28.42 17.43
CA PHE A 194 3.55 -28.99 18.78
C PHE A 194 2.50 -30.09 18.73
N GLY A 195 2.97 -31.34 18.73
CA GLY A 195 2.13 -32.54 18.64
C GLY A 195 2.45 -33.59 19.70
N GLY A 196 3.56 -33.48 20.42
CA GLY A 196 4.01 -34.51 21.35
C GLY A 196 4.41 -35.81 20.62
N ALA A 197 4.62 -36.89 21.36
CA ALA A 197 5.29 -38.10 20.86
C ALA A 197 4.82 -38.65 19.50
N ALA A 198 3.50 -38.66 19.26
CA ALA A 198 2.88 -39.18 18.03
C ALA A 198 1.78 -38.25 17.49
N GLY A 199 1.88 -36.94 17.77
CA GLY A 199 0.94 -35.96 17.24
C GLY A 199 -0.40 -35.83 17.98
N THR A 200 -0.56 -36.46 19.14
CA THR A 200 -1.82 -36.52 19.91
C THR A 200 -1.88 -35.59 21.11
N LEU A 201 -0.73 -35.03 21.54
CA LEU A 201 -0.61 -34.25 22.77
C LEU A 201 -1.14 -34.95 24.05
N ALA A 202 -1.22 -36.28 24.04
CA ALA A 202 -1.83 -37.07 25.14
C ALA A 202 -1.17 -36.85 26.51
N SER A 203 0.10 -36.43 26.55
CA SER A 203 0.84 -36.08 27.76
C SER A 203 0.28 -34.85 28.50
N LEU A 204 -0.51 -34.01 27.82
CA LEU A 204 -1.13 -32.81 28.38
C LEU A 204 -2.58 -33.00 28.81
N GLY A 205 -3.08 -34.23 28.79
CA GLY A 205 -4.44 -34.57 29.22
C GLY A 205 -5.38 -34.88 28.06
N SER A 206 -6.67 -35.01 28.38
CA SER A 206 -7.74 -35.41 27.45
C SER A 206 -8.69 -34.27 27.07
N ASP A 207 -8.47 -33.07 27.59
CA ASP A 207 -9.19 -31.85 27.24
C ASP A 207 -8.45 -31.05 26.17
N ASP A 208 -8.85 -29.79 25.93
CA ASP A 208 -8.26 -28.93 24.91
C ASP A 208 -6.98 -28.21 25.36
N THR A 209 -6.45 -28.52 26.56
CA THR A 209 -5.24 -27.88 27.12
C THR A 209 -4.06 -27.93 26.16
N GLY A 210 -3.79 -29.09 25.54
CA GLY A 210 -2.69 -29.22 24.58
C GLY A 210 -2.84 -28.30 23.36
N LEU A 211 -4.07 -28.11 22.86
CA LEU A 211 -4.34 -27.21 21.74
C LEU A 211 -4.19 -25.74 22.17
N GLN A 212 -4.60 -25.39 23.39
CA GLN A 212 -4.39 -24.06 23.95
C GLN A 212 -2.89 -23.74 24.10
N VAL A 213 -2.08 -24.70 24.56
CA VAL A 213 -0.62 -24.57 24.63
C VAL A 213 -0.02 -24.38 23.23
N ARG A 214 -0.42 -25.19 22.23
CA ARG A 214 0.07 -25.01 20.84
C ARG A 214 -0.23 -23.61 20.32
N LYS A 215 -1.45 -23.13 20.51
CA LYS A 215 -1.88 -21.79 20.10
C LYS A 215 -1.09 -20.69 20.79
N GLN A 216 -0.82 -20.84 22.09
CA GLN A 216 -0.01 -19.87 22.82
C GLN A 216 1.47 -19.92 22.39
N LEU A 217 2.03 -21.12 22.16
CA LEU A 217 3.39 -21.28 21.65
C LEU A 217 3.56 -20.61 20.27
N ALA A 218 2.54 -20.72 19.41
CA ALA A 218 2.52 -20.00 18.14
C ALA A 218 2.71 -18.48 18.35
N ARG A 219 2.00 -17.90 19.32
CA ARG A 219 2.11 -16.47 19.65
C ARG A 219 3.49 -16.12 20.20
N GLU A 220 4.00 -16.90 21.15
CA GLU A 220 5.33 -16.67 21.77
C GLU A 220 6.45 -16.67 20.70
N LEU A 221 6.36 -17.59 19.74
CA LEU A 221 7.34 -17.70 18.67
C LEU A 221 7.06 -16.77 17.50
N GLY A 222 5.91 -16.11 17.43
CA GLY A 222 5.43 -15.32 16.28
C GLY A 222 5.27 -16.17 15.01
N LEU A 223 4.71 -17.37 15.17
CA LEU A 223 4.32 -18.32 14.13
C LEU A 223 2.79 -18.48 14.14
N HIS A 224 2.24 -19.18 13.15
CA HIS A 224 0.82 -19.46 13.04
C HIS A 224 0.45 -20.81 13.68
N ASP A 225 -0.69 -20.86 14.35
CA ASP A 225 -1.26 -22.10 14.91
C ASP A 225 -1.87 -22.94 13.76
N PRO A 226 -1.35 -24.15 13.49
CA PRO A 226 -1.91 -25.00 12.44
C PRO A 226 -3.25 -25.59 12.86
N SER A 227 -4.04 -26.08 11.90
CA SER A 227 -5.29 -26.80 12.22
C SER A 227 -5.02 -28.11 12.96
N ILE A 228 -3.92 -28.79 12.63
CA ILE A 228 -3.48 -30.06 13.23
C ILE A 228 -1.94 -30.15 13.20
N THR A 229 -1.36 -31.11 13.93
CA THR A 229 0.07 -31.41 13.88
C THR A 229 0.52 -31.77 12.45
N TRP A 230 1.78 -31.47 12.12
CA TRP A 230 2.33 -31.65 10.78
C TRP A 230 3.69 -32.37 10.75
N HIS A 231 3.97 -33.23 11.75
CA HIS A 231 5.21 -34.02 11.84
C HIS A 231 5.59 -34.71 10.52
N VAL A 232 4.60 -35.18 9.74
CA VAL A 232 4.81 -35.83 8.44
C VAL A 232 4.13 -35.13 7.26
N ALA A 233 3.43 -34.02 7.52
CA ALA A 233 2.81 -33.19 6.48
C ALA A 233 3.76 -32.04 6.11
N ARG A 234 4.74 -32.33 5.25
CA ARG A 234 5.88 -31.43 4.95
C ARG A 234 5.65 -30.49 3.77
N ASP A 235 4.42 -30.35 3.30
CA ASP A 235 4.05 -29.58 2.12
C ASP A 235 4.43 -28.09 2.24
N HIS A 236 4.23 -27.50 3.41
CA HIS A 236 4.57 -26.10 3.66
C HIS A 236 6.09 -25.85 3.69
N VAL A 237 6.89 -26.79 4.20
CA VAL A 237 8.37 -26.75 4.14
C VAL A 237 8.83 -26.84 2.69
N ALA A 238 8.28 -27.80 1.95
CA ALA A 238 8.58 -27.98 0.53
C ALA A 238 8.18 -26.75 -0.29
N GLU A 239 7.05 -26.12 0.03
CA GLU A 239 6.60 -24.89 -0.62
C GLU A 239 7.61 -23.74 -0.45
N VAL A 240 8.15 -23.54 0.77
CA VAL A 240 9.19 -22.52 1.02
C VAL A 240 10.44 -22.78 0.18
N VAL A 241 10.96 -24.01 0.17
CA VAL A 241 12.17 -24.35 -0.60
C VAL A 241 11.93 -24.20 -2.11
N ASN A 242 10.76 -24.62 -2.60
CA ASN A 242 10.37 -24.46 -4.00
C ASN A 242 10.20 -22.98 -4.39
N PHE A 243 9.69 -22.14 -3.50
CA PHE A 243 9.65 -20.70 -3.69
C PHE A 243 11.05 -20.11 -3.89
N LEU A 244 12.03 -20.48 -3.05
CA LEU A 244 13.42 -20.04 -3.23
C LEU A 244 14.00 -20.49 -4.58
N ALA A 245 13.64 -21.70 -5.05
CA ALA A 245 14.04 -22.16 -6.37
C ALA A 245 13.36 -21.39 -7.52
N LEU A 246 12.11 -20.94 -7.37
CA LEU A 246 11.45 -20.07 -8.35
C LEU A 246 12.14 -18.70 -8.46
N VAL A 247 12.55 -18.13 -7.32
CA VAL A 247 13.39 -16.91 -7.29
C VAL A 247 14.70 -17.17 -8.02
N GLY A 248 15.41 -18.24 -7.66
CA GLY A 248 16.64 -18.67 -8.31
C GLY A 248 16.52 -18.81 -9.83
N GLY A 249 15.45 -19.44 -10.32
CA GLY A 249 15.19 -19.58 -11.76
C GLY A 249 15.02 -18.25 -12.48
N SER A 250 14.36 -17.26 -11.83
CA SER A 250 14.19 -15.93 -12.40
C SER A 250 15.49 -15.13 -12.43
N LEU A 251 16.31 -15.26 -11.38
CA LEU A 251 17.65 -14.67 -11.35
C LEU A 251 18.58 -15.32 -12.37
N GLY A 252 18.50 -16.65 -12.55
CA GLY A 252 19.26 -17.38 -13.57
C GLY A 252 18.95 -16.90 -15.00
N LYS A 253 17.69 -16.56 -15.29
CA LYS A 253 17.28 -15.93 -16.56
C LYS A 253 17.95 -14.57 -16.75
N ILE A 254 17.91 -13.71 -15.72
CA ILE A 254 18.56 -12.39 -15.76
C ILE A 254 20.06 -12.56 -16.00
N ALA A 255 20.72 -13.41 -15.23
CA ALA A 255 22.15 -13.68 -15.33
C ALA A 255 22.55 -14.18 -16.72
N LEU A 256 21.79 -15.12 -17.30
CA LEU A 256 22.06 -15.63 -18.64
C LEU A 256 21.95 -14.54 -19.71
N ASP A 257 20.93 -13.68 -19.63
CA ASP A 257 20.77 -12.55 -20.54
C ASP A 257 21.96 -11.59 -20.43
N ILE A 258 22.41 -11.25 -19.21
CA ILE A 258 23.58 -10.39 -18.99
C ILE A 258 24.86 -11.02 -19.54
N ILE A 259 25.08 -12.33 -19.32
CA ILE A 259 26.25 -13.05 -19.86
C ILE A 259 26.30 -12.92 -21.39
N ILE A 260 25.17 -13.17 -22.07
CA ILE A 260 25.10 -13.10 -23.53
C ILE A 260 25.28 -11.66 -24.01
N MET A 261 24.59 -10.69 -23.39
CA MET A 261 24.65 -9.29 -23.78
C MET A 261 26.02 -8.64 -23.50
N SER A 262 26.81 -9.24 -22.60
CA SER A 262 28.19 -8.83 -22.30
C SER A 262 29.24 -9.49 -23.17
N SER A 263 28.87 -10.42 -24.08
CA SER A 263 29.85 -11.02 -25.00
C SER A 263 30.42 -9.95 -25.94
N ASN A 264 31.65 -10.14 -26.42
CA ASN A 264 32.33 -9.11 -27.21
C ASN A 264 31.59 -8.78 -28.52
N GLU A 265 30.89 -9.75 -29.09
CA GLU A 265 30.12 -9.62 -30.33
C GLU A 265 28.81 -8.86 -30.12
N VAL A 266 28.29 -8.81 -28.88
CA VAL A 266 27.04 -8.13 -28.54
C VAL A 266 27.32 -6.81 -27.82
N ALA A 267 28.09 -6.84 -26.73
CA ALA A 267 28.61 -5.69 -25.99
C ALA A 267 27.57 -4.61 -25.60
N GLU A 268 26.31 -5.01 -25.42
CA GLU A 268 25.19 -4.10 -25.12
C GLU A 268 25.20 -3.71 -23.63
N VAL A 269 25.68 -4.58 -22.76
CA VAL A 269 25.80 -4.32 -21.32
C VAL A 269 27.11 -4.88 -20.77
N ALA A 270 27.49 -4.43 -19.57
CA ALA A 270 28.55 -5.04 -18.78
C ALA A 270 28.23 -4.94 -17.28
N GLU A 271 28.71 -5.90 -16.50
CA GLU A 271 28.67 -5.82 -15.04
C GLU A 271 29.41 -4.57 -14.52
N PRO A 272 29.04 -4.04 -13.34
CA PRO A 272 29.73 -2.90 -12.73
C PRO A 272 31.23 -3.14 -12.61
N PHE A 273 32.04 -2.15 -12.98
CA PHE A 273 33.49 -2.26 -12.93
C PHE A 273 34.00 -2.17 -11.49
N VAL A 274 34.75 -3.19 -11.07
CA VAL A 274 35.52 -3.22 -9.82
C VAL A 274 36.95 -3.65 -10.17
N PRO A 275 37.99 -2.93 -9.71
CA PRO A 275 39.38 -3.30 -10.01
C PRO A 275 39.65 -4.79 -9.74
N PHE A 276 40.23 -5.46 -10.73
CA PHE A 276 40.56 -6.89 -10.71
C PHE A 276 39.38 -7.89 -10.65
N ARG A 277 38.13 -7.44 -10.49
CA ARG A 277 36.95 -8.33 -10.53
C ARG A 277 36.76 -8.87 -11.94
N GLY A 278 36.77 -10.21 -12.06
CA GLY A 278 36.66 -10.87 -13.36
C GLY A 278 37.87 -10.67 -14.27
N ALA A 279 38.99 -10.17 -13.75
CA ALA A 279 40.23 -9.98 -14.51
C ALA A 279 40.93 -11.32 -14.77
N SER A 280 41.64 -11.41 -15.89
CA SER A 280 42.50 -12.55 -16.20
C SER A 280 43.95 -12.22 -15.84
N SER A 281 44.67 -13.21 -15.28
CA SER A 281 46.10 -13.10 -15.01
C SER A 281 46.95 -12.92 -16.28
N THR A 282 46.43 -13.25 -17.47
CA THR A 282 47.13 -13.15 -18.75
C THR A 282 46.57 -12.10 -19.70
N MET A 283 45.34 -11.62 -19.48
CA MET A 283 44.66 -10.65 -20.36
C MET A 283 44.13 -9.46 -19.54
N PRO A 284 44.88 -8.34 -19.45
CA PRO A 284 44.53 -7.18 -18.63
C PRO A 284 43.20 -6.51 -18.98
N GLN A 285 42.75 -6.64 -20.23
CA GLN A 285 41.49 -6.08 -20.74
C GLN A 285 40.27 -6.97 -20.47
N LYS A 286 40.46 -8.25 -20.13
CA LYS A 286 39.37 -9.23 -20.04
C LYS A 286 38.51 -8.98 -18.80
N ARG A 287 37.21 -8.79 -19.00
CA ARG A 287 36.21 -8.54 -17.95
C ARG A 287 35.15 -9.64 -17.99
N ASN A 288 35.23 -10.59 -17.07
CA ASN A 288 34.25 -11.68 -16.98
C ASN A 288 33.04 -11.28 -16.11
N PRO A 289 31.80 -11.68 -16.48
CA PRO A 289 30.59 -11.43 -15.71
C PRO A 289 30.44 -12.41 -14.52
N ILE A 290 31.38 -12.35 -13.56
CA ILE A 290 31.49 -13.31 -12.46
C ILE A 290 30.23 -13.38 -11.61
N SER A 291 29.55 -12.25 -11.40
CA SER A 291 28.34 -12.19 -10.57
C SER A 291 27.22 -13.00 -11.21
N SER A 292 27.05 -12.85 -12.53
CA SER A 292 26.08 -13.61 -13.33
C SER A 292 26.43 -15.10 -13.38
N GLU A 293 27.71 -15.48 -13.46
CA GLU A 293 28.14 -16.88 -13.39
C GLU A 293 27.73 -17.54 -12.06
N VAL A 294 27.94 -16.85 -10.94
CA VAL A 294 27.56 -17.32 -9.60
C VAL A 294 26.04 -17.44 -9.45
N ILE A 295 25.28 -16.45 -9.93
CA ILE A 295 23.81 -16.49 -9.93
C ILE A 295 23.31 -17.71 -10.72
N LEU A 296 23.85 -17.94 -11.92
CA LEU A 296 23.46 -19.05 -12.78
C LEU A 296 23.82 -20.43 -12.19
N ALA A 297 24.92 -20.52 -11.46
CA ALA A 297 25.26 -21.72 -10.69
C ALA A 297 24.27 -21.93 -9.53
N SER A 298 24.00 -20.87 -8.76
CA SER A 298 23.10 -20.91 -7.60
C SER A 298 21.68 -21.30 -8.01
N SER A 299 21.17 -20.84 -9.16
CA SER A 299 19.84 -21.23 -9.67
C SER A 299 19.70 -22.73 -9.92
N LYS A 300 20.80 -23.41 -10.31
CA LYS A 300 20.81 -24.87 -10.55
C LYS A 300 20.87 -25.64 -9.23
N LEU A 301 21.65 -25.15 -8.26
CA LEU A 301 21.73 -25.75 -6.93
C LEU A 301 20.39 -25.64 -6.19
N LEU A 302 19.73 -24.48 -6.25
CA LEU A 302 18.38 -24.28 -5.69
C LEU A 302 17.36 -25.25 -6.29
N ARG A 303 17.43 -25.50 -7.61
CA ARG A 303 16.58 -26.51 -8.26
C ARG A 303 16.84 -27.92 -7.71
N SER A 304 18.09 -28.27 -7.41
CA SER A 304 18.44 -29.56 -6.80
C SER A 304 17.82 -29.68 -5.42
N ASN A 305 17.92 -28.64 -4.60
CA ASN A 305 17.36 -28.63 -3.25
C ASN A 305 15.83 -28.69 -3.24
N ALA A 306 15.17 -28.06 -4.21
CA ALA A 306 13.72 -28.15 -4.38
C ALA A 306 13.25 -29.60 -4.59
N SER A 307 14.02 -30.40 -5.33
CA SER A 307 13.74 -31.84 -5.49
C SER A 307 13.85 -32.59 -4.16
N LEU A 308 14.91 -32.32 -3.39
CA LEU A 308 15.09 -32.95 -2.07
C LEU A 308 13.96 -32.62 -1.10
N ALA A 309 13.45 -31.38 -1.15
CA ALA A 309 12.32 -30.97 -0.32
C ALA A 309 11.01 -31.67 -0.71
N LEU A 310 10.81 -31.98 -2.00
CA LEU A 310 9.69 -32.81 -2.45
C LEU A 310 9.85 -34.27 -2.00
N ASP A 311 11.06 -34.81 -2.05
CA ASP A 311 11.36 -36.16 -1.56
C ASP A 311 11.15 -36.27 -0.03
N ALA A 312 11.43 -35.20 0.73
CA ALA A 312 11.18 -35.12 2.17
C ALA A 312 9.68 -35.26 2.54
N MET A 313 8.77 -34.90 1.63
CA MET A 313 7.33 -35.05 1.86
C MET A 313 6.87 -36.51 1.89
N VAL A 314 7.65 -37.44 1.33
CA VAL A 314 7.33 -38.86 1.29
C VAL A 314 7.73 -39.50 2.62
N SER A 315 6.94 -39.25 3.66
CA SER A 315 7.20 -39.65 5.04
C SER A 315 6.37 -40.86 5.48
N ASP A 316 6.95 -41.75 6.28
CA ASP A 316 6.28 -42.88 6.92
C ASP A 316 5.59 -42.49 8.23
N PHE A 317 4.36 -42.97 8.41
CA PHE A 317 3.56 -42.90 9.65
C PHE A 317 3.59 -41.52 10.32
N GLU A 318 3.81 -41.43 11.64
CA GLU A 318 3.74 -40.18 12.41
C GLU A 318 5.10 -39.48 12.62
N ARG A 319 6.22 -40.09 12.18
CA ARG A 319 7.55 -39.48 12.13
C ARG A 319 8.44 -40.19 11.11
N ALA A 320 9.01 -39.43 10.18
CA ALA A 320 9.71 -39.99 9.04
C ALA A 320 11.08 -40.61 9.37
N SER A 321 11.33 -41.81 8.86
CA SER A 321 12.56 -42.59 8.94
C SER A 321 13.51 -42.26 7.79
N GLY A 322 14.10 -41.06 7.81
CA GLY A 322 15.06 -40.60 6.80
C GLY A 322 14.62 -39.37 6.00
N PRO A 323 13.42 -39.33 5.39
CA PRO A 323 12.95 -38.18 4.59
C PRO A 323 13.05 -36.84 5.32
N TRP A 324 12.72 -36.80 6.62
CA TRP A 324 12.86 -35.59 7.45
C TRP A 324 14.29 -35.06 7.52
N HIS A 325 15.32 -35.93 7.46
CA HIS A 325 16.73 -35.52 7.52
C HIS A 325 17.17 -34.77 6.25
N LEU A 326 16.48 -34.94 5.12
CA LEU A 326 16.77 -34.21 3.89
C LEU A 326 16.58 -32.71 4.08
N GLU A 327 15.62 -32.31 4.90
CA GLU A 327 15.30 -30.91 5.19
C GLU A 327 16.46 -30.19 5.89
N TRP A 328 17.17 -30.89 6.78
CA TRP A 328 18.30 -30.33 7.52
C TRP A 328 19.46 -29.94 6.59
N SER A 329 19.56 -30.61 5.45
CA SER A 329 20.54 -30.27 4.42
C SER A 329 20.02 -29.21 3.46
N CYS A 330 18.78 -29.35 2.96
CA CYS A 330 18.32 -28.53 1.85
C CYS A 330 17.81 -27.14 2.26
N ILE A 331 17.29 -26.96 3.48
CA ILE A 331 16.77 -25.67 3.95
C ILE A 331 17.90 -24.63 4.10
N PRO A 332 18.95 -24.87 4.91
CA PRO A 332 20.02 -23.88 5.10
C PRO A 332 20.69 -23.49 3.78
N ASP A 333 21.06 -24.49 2.97
CA ASP A 333 21.71 -24.29 1.68
C ASP A 333 20.85 -23.43 0.73
N SER A 334 19.54 -23.67 0.71
CA SER A 334 18.63 -22.91 -0.17
C SER A 334 18.55 -21.43 0.22
N PHE A 335 18.51 -21.12 1.52
CA PHE A 335 18.51 -19.73 1.97
C PHE A 335 19.83 -19.03 1.66
N VAL A 336 20.96 -19.69 1.94
CA VAL A 336 22.29 -19.13 1.68
C VAL A 336 22.46 -18.83 0.18
N LEU A 337 22.16 -19.80 -0.68
CA LEU A 337 22.27 -19.66 -2.14
C LEU A 337 21.32 -18.61 -2.72
N CYS A 338 20.06 -18.58 -2.26
CA CYS A 338 19.08 -17.60 -2.75
C CYS A 338 19.48 -16.17 -2.35
N CYS A 339 19.85 -15.96 -1.08
CA CYS A 339 20.29 -14.64 -0.61
C CYS A 339 21.61 -14.20 -1.27
N GLY A 340 22.55 -15.13 -1.49
CA GLY A 340 23.77 -14.84 -2.25
C GLY A 340 23.48 -14.42 -3.69
N ALA A 341 22.62 -15.17 -4.39
CA ALA A 341 22.21 -14.83 -5.76
C ALA A 341 21.50 -13.47 -5.83
N LEU A 342 20.60 -13.19 -4.89
CA LEU A 342 19.92 -11.89 -4.80
C LEU A 342 20.91 -10.75 -4.52
N HIS A 343 21.87 -10.94 -3.61
CA HIS A 343 22.90 -9.96 -3.31
C HIS A 343 23.74 -9.63 -4.56
N GLN A 344 24.16 -10.64 -5.31
CA GLN A 344 24.86 -10.44 -6.58
C GLN A 344 23.97 -9.74 -7.61
N ALA A 345 22.69 -10.11 -7.72
CA ALA A 345 21.76 -9.48 -8.66
C ALA A 345 21.56 -8.00 -8.34
N ASN A 346 21.43 -7.65 -7.06
CA ASN A 346 21.35 -6.26 -6.60
C ASN A 346 22.60 -5.46 -6.94
N PHE A 347 23.78 -6.05 -6.74
CA PHE A 347 25.05 -5.44 -7.15
C PHE A 347 25.09 -5.14 -8.66
N ILE A 348 24.72 -6.13 -9.51
CA ILE A 348 24.72 -5.95 -10.96
C ILE A 348 23.69 -4.88 -11.36
N MET A 349 22.43 -5.01 -10.96
CA MET A 349 21.35 -4.15 -11.47
C MET A 349 21.49 -2.70 -11.03
N ARG A 350 22.06 -2.42 -9.85
CA ARG A 350 22.32 -1.03 -9.41
C ARG A 350 23.43 -0.33 -10.20
N GLY A 351 24.42 -1.09 -10.67
CA GLY A 351 25.60 -0.55 -11.36
C GLY A 351 25.75 -1.01 -12.80
N LEU A 352 24.69 -1.54 -13.43
CA LEU A 352 24.76 -2.13 -14.75
C LEU A 352 25.18 -1.07 -15.77
N LEU A 353 26.26 -1.35 -16.49
CA LEU A 353 26.73 -0.48 -17.56
C LEU A 353 25.94 -0.83 -18.82
N VAL A 354 25.24 0.15 -19.39
CA VAL A 354 24.40 -0.02 -20.59
C VAL A 354 25.00 0.80 -21.71
N ASN A 355 25.29 0.17 -22.85
CA ASN A 355 25.86 0.81 -24.02
C ASN A 355 24.79 1.03 -25.09
N THR A 356 24.16 2.21 -25.03
CA THR A 356 23.05 2.59 -25.91
C THR A 356 23.48 2.69 -27.38
N ASP A 357 24.71 3.13 -27.63
CA ASP A 357 25.25 3.27 -28.98
C ASP A 357 25.46 1.90 -29.63
N VAL A 358 25.97 0.93 -28.86
CA VAL A 358 26.10 -0.45 -29.33
C VAL A 358 24.74 -1.11 -29.53
N MET A 359 23.75 -0.87 -28.65
CA MET A 359 22.39 -1.35 -28.85
C MET A 359 21.78 -0.83 -30.17
N SER A 360 21.97 0.45 -30.46
CA SER A 360 21.55 1.06 -31.74
C SER A 360 22.31 0.47 -32.94
N SER A 361 23.63 0.29 -32.82
CA SER A 361 24.45 -0.33 -33.87
C SER A 361 23.98 -1.76 -34.16
N ASN A 362 23.75 -2.56 -33.12
CA ASN A 362 23.25 -3.93 -33.25
C ASN A 362 21.85 -3.96 -33.85
N LEU A 363 20.97 -3.05 -33.45
CA LEU A 363 19.63 -2.91 -34.05
C LEU A 363 19.71 -2.71 -35.57
N ASN A 364 20.69 -1.93 -36.03
CA ASN A 364 20.90 -1.62 -37.44
C ASN A 364 21.72 -2.68 -38.21
N MET A 365 22.20 -3.74 -37.54
CA MET A 365 23.08 -4.75 -38.13
C MET A 365 22.45 -5.47 -39.34
N THR A 366 21.13 -5.60 -39.37
CA THR A 366 20.40 -6.23 -40.49
C THR A 366 19.94 -5.24 -41.55
N LYS A 367 20.43 -3.99 -41.52
CA LYS A 367 20.22 -2.95 -42.55
C LYS A 367 18.76 -2.74 -42.98
N GLY A 368 17.84 -2.74 -42.00
CA GLY A 368 16.41 -2.52 -42.20
C GLY A 368 15.58 -3.80 -42.37
N LEU A 369 16.19 -4.99 -42.43
CA LEU A 369 15.44 -6.25 -42.49
C LEU A 369 14.62 -6.52 -41.22
N ILE A 370 15.09 -6.03 -40.05
CA ILE A 370 14.38 -6.20 -38.77
C ILE A 370 13.01 -5.50 -38.74
N VAL A 371 12.74 -4.57 -39.67
CA VAL A 371 11.46 -3.87 -39.80
C VAL A 371 10.68 -4.29 -41.05
N ALA A 372 11.03 -5.41 -41.69
CA ALA A 372 10.33 -5.91 -42.87
C ALA A 372 8.82 -6.07 -42.65
N GLU A 373 8.40 -6.50 -41.45
CA GLU A 373 6.97 -6.55 -41.09
C GLU A 373 6.33 -5.16 -41.12
N ALA A 374 6.99 -4.14 -40.56
CA ALA A 374 6.48 -2.76 -40.56
C ALA A 374 6.34 -2.21 -41.98
N VAL A 375 7.30 -2.51 -42.86
CA VAL A 375 7.24 -2.15 -44.28
C VAL A 375 6.06 -2.85 -44.96
N MET A 376 5.90 -4.16 -44.76
CA MET A 376 4.79 -4.92 -45.35
C MET A 376 3.44 -4.37 -44.87
N MET A 377 3.29 -4.17 -43.56
CA MET A 377 2.04 -3.65 -42.98
C MET A 377 1.77 -2.20 -43.36
N GLY A 378 2.82 -1.37 -43.49
CA GLY A 378 2.69 0.04 -43.87
C GLY A 378 2.36 0.24 -45.36
N THR A 379 2.76 -0.68 -46.23
CA THR A 379 2.47 -0.64 -47.68
C THR A 379 1.16 -1.33 -48.04
N ALA A 380 0.72 -2.34 -47.26
CA ALA A 380 -0.50 -3.12 -47.51
C ALA A 380 -1.78 -2.29 -47.76
N PRO A 381 -2.07 -1.17 -47.06
CA PRO A 381 -3.24 -0.34 -47.34
C PRO A 381 -3.26 0.30 -48.74
N LYS A 382 -2.10 0.42 -49.40
CA LYS A 382 -1.98 1.04 -50.73
C LYS A 382 -1.96 0.01 -51.85
N ILE A 383 -1.29 -1.13 -51.64
CA ILE A 383 -1.02 -2.09 -52.72
C ILE A 383 -1.70 -3.46 -52.52
N GLY A 384 -2.39 -3.65 -51.39
CA GLY A 384 -2.99 -4.92 -50.98
C GLY A 384 -2.00 -5.82 -50.24
N ARG A 385 -2.50 -6.55 -49.22
CA ARG A 385 -1.65 -7.34 -48.30
C ARG A 385 -0.81 -8.41 -49.01
N GLN A 386 -1.39 -9.14 -49.96
CA GLN A 386 -0.65 -10.21 -50.67
C GLN A 386 0.50 -9.62 -51.50
N ARG A 387 0.23 -8.55 -52.25
CA ARG A 387 1.27 -7.87 -53.03
C ARG A 387 2.34 -7.25 -52.12
N ALA A 388 1.96 -6.66 -51.00
CA ALA A 388 2.91 -6.12 -50.03
C ALA A 388 3.83 -7.20 -49.44
N HIS A 389 3.28 -8.37 -49.14
CA HIS A 389 4.07 -9.53 -48.72
C HIS A 389 5.09 -9.91 -49.80
N ASP A 390 4.65 -10.12 -51.05
CA ASP A 390 5.51 -10.60 -52.12
C ASP A 390 6.62 -9.60 -52.47
N VAL A 391 6.30 -8.30 -52.52
CA VAL A 391 7.27 -7.22 -52.75
C VAL A 391 8.30 -7.14 -51.63
N VAL A 392 7.87 -7.19 -50.37
CA VAL A 392 8.79 -7.11 -49.23
C VAL A 392 9.62 -8.38 -49.12
N TYR A 393 9.05 -9.56 -49.40
CA TYR A 393 9.78 -10.82 -49.41
C TYR A 393 10.90 -10.79 -50.47
N GLU A 394 10.58 -10.42 -51.71
CA GLU A 394 11.58 -10.30 -52.77
C GLU A 394 12.65 -9.24 -52.45
N ALA A 395 12.24 -8.10 -51.87
CA ALA A 395 13.16 -7.06 -51.44
C ALA A 395 14.10 -7.54 -50.33
N CYS A 396 13.60 -8.30 -49.36
CA CYS A 396 14.39 -8.92 -48.30
C CYS A 396 15.39 -9.94 -48.88
N THR A 397 14.96 -10.81 -49.80
CA THR A 397 15.87 -11.77 -50.46
C THR A 397 17.02 -11.05 -51.16
N LYS A 398 16.72 -10.03 -51.97
CA LYS A 398 17.74 -9.23 -52.67
C LYS A 398 18.64 -8.45 -51.71
N ALA A 399 18.10 -7.90 -50.63
CA ALA A 399 18.87 -7.19 -49.61
C ALA A 399 19.85 -8.14 -48.88
N ILE A 400 19.44 -9.38 -48.59
CA ILE A 400 20.29 -10.41 -47.98
C ILE A 400 21.39 -10.84 -48.97
N GLU A 401 21.03 -11.25 -50.18
CA GLU A 401 21.98 -11.74 -51.20
C GLU A 401 22.99 -10.66 -51.62
N GLY A 402 22.53 -9.40 -51.73
CA GLY A 402 23.36 -8.26 -52.11
C GLY A 402 24.06 -7.56 -50.94
N ASN A 403 23.74 -7.90 -49.69
CA ASN A 403 24.19 -7.19 -48.48
C ASN A 403 23.90 -5.67 -48.52
N LEU A 404 22.73 -5.29 -49.03
CA LEU A 404 22.29 -3.89 -49.24
C LEU A 404 21.19 -3.49 -48.24
N PRO A 405 21.05 -2.19 -47.91
CA PRO A 405 19.92 -1.70 -47.12
C PRO A 405 18.57 -2.01 -47.78
N LEU A 406 17.58 -2.43 -46.98
CA LEU A 406 16.25 -2.78 -47.48
C LEU A 406 15.60 -1.62 -48.26
N ILE A 407 15.77 -0.39 -47.79
CA ILE A 407 15.27 0.82 -48.46
C ILE A 407 15.85 1.02 -49.86
N ASP A 408 17.13 0.65 -50.07
CA ASP A 408 17.80 0.81 -51.37
C ASP A 408 17.25 -0.16 -52.43
N ILE A 409 16.71 -1.30 -51.99
CA ILE A 409 16.01 -2.25 -52.87
C ILE A 409 14.58 -1.77 -53.14
N LEU A 410 13.84 -1.36 -52.10
CA LEU A 410 12.44 -0.95 -52.23
C LEU A 410 12.26 0.30 -53.10
N ARG A 411 13.21 1.24 -53.08
CA ARG A 411 13.15 2.44 -53.92
C ARG A 411 13.34 2.18 -55.42
N GLN A 412 13.84 0.99 -55.80
CA GLN A 412 14.00 0.61 -57.21
C GLN A 412 12.67 0.17 -57.84
N ASP A 413 11.66 -0.16 -57.03
CA ASP A 413 10.31 -0.42 -57.50
C ASP A 413 9.56 0.92 -57.69
N GLU A 414 9.63 1.48 -58.89
CA GLU A 414 8.95 2.73 -59.25
C GLU A 414 7.43 2.67 -59.00
N SER A 415 6.82 1.48 -59.15
CA SER A 415 5.39 1.29 -58.91
C SER A 415 5.04 1.38 -57.42
N LEU A 416 5.90 0.84 -56.56
CA LEU A 416 5.77 0.95 -55.10
C LEU A 416 5.98 2.39 -54.64
N VAL A 417 7.04 3.05 -55.13
CA VAL A 417 7.34 4.45 -54.79
C VAL A 417 6.21 5.38 -55.20
N ALA A 418 5.64 5.21 -56.40
CA ALA A 418 4.52 6.02 -56.87
C ALA A 418 3.24 5.88 -56.01
N GLN A 419 3.01 4.71 -55.40
CA GLN A 419 1.80 4.43 -54.62
C GLN A 419 1.94 4.78 -53.13
N VAL A 420 3.13 4.59 -52.56
CA VAL A 420 3.38 4.72 -51.12
C VAL A 420 4.11 6.02 -50.78
N GLY A 421 4.98 6.49 -51.67
CA GLY A 421 5.87 7.65 -51.47
C GLY A 421 7.22 7.27 -50.85
N GLU A 422 8.31 7.84 -51.38
CA GLU A 422 9.68 7.51 -50.95
C GLU A 422 9.93 7.84 -49.47
N GLU A 423 9.50 9.02 -49.00
CA GLU A 423 9.67 9.40 -47.59
C GLU A 423 8.96 8.44 -46.64
N LYS A 424 7.79 7.92 -47.05
CA LYS A 424 7.05 6.96 -46.24
C LYS A 424 7.73 5.60 -46.21
N LEU A 425 8.30 5.15 -47.33
CA LEU A 425 9.12 3.93 -47.36
C LEU A 425 10.38 4.10 -46.52
N ARG A 426 11.06 5.25 -46.62
CA ARG A 426 12.23 5.59 -45.81
C ARG A 426 11.90 5.57 -44.32
N SER A 427 10.76 6.13 -43.91
CA SER A 427 10.30 6.01 -42.54
C SER A 427 10.09 4.53 -42.21
N LEU A 428 9.25 3.79 -42.94
CA LEU A 428 8.96 2.38 -42.60
C LEU A 428 10.20 1.47 -42.53
N CYS A 429 11.28 1.81 -43.23
CA CYS A 429 12.57 1.11 -43.18
C CYS A 429 13.53 1.59 -42.09
N ASP A 430 13.24 2.70 -41.42
CA ASP A 430 13.98 3.20 -40.27
C ASP A 430 13.47 2.51 -38.98
N PRO A 431 14.31 1.72 -38.29
CA PRO A 431 13.97 1.07 -37.02
C PRO A 431 13.52 2.04 -35.91
N LEU A 432 13.84 3.33 -36.04
CA LEU A 432 13.51 4.38 -35.06
C LEU A 432 12.23 5.16 -35.42
N SER A 433 11.76 5.12 -36.66
CA SER A 433 10.61 5.91 -37.11
C SER A 433 9.24 5.37 -36.67
N GLY A 434 9.23 4.18 -36.06
CA GLY A 434 8.03 3.50 -35.58
C GLY A 434 7.37 4.12 -34.35
N GLN A 435 7.85 5.27 -33.86
CA GLN A 435 7.43 5.82 -32.56
C GLN A 435 6.76 7.21 -32.67
N PHE A 436 5.42 7.15 -32.63
CA PHE A 436 4.48 8.08 -31.98
C PHE A 436 4.41 9.56 -32.42
N SER A 437 3.49 9.87 -33.34
CA SER A 437 2.66 11.09 -33.20
C SER A 437 1.18 10.71 -33.10
N LYS A 438 0.65 10.80 -31.86
CA LYS A 438 -0.76 10.90 -31.42
C LYS A 438 -0.85 10.43 -29.97
N PHE A 439 -0.60 11.36 -29.03
CA PHE A 439 -0.45 11.09 -27.60
C PHE A 439 0.65 10.05 -27.30
N ASN A 440 1.51 10.31 -26.32
CA ASN A 440 2.50 9.33 -25.91
C ASN A 440 1.80 8.20 -25.12
N VAL A 441 1.09 7.30 -25.83
CA VAL A 441 0.38 6.18 -25.21
C VAL A 441 1.40 5.13 -24.79
N THR A 442 1.89 5.24 -23.56
CA THR A 442 2.90 4.34 -23.00
C THR A 442 2.29 3.02 -22.54
N ARG A 443 0.96 2.96 -22.41
CA ARG A 443 0.29 1.81 -21.81
C ARG A 443 -1.14 1.62 -22.29
N LYS A 444 -1.61 0.37 -22.32
CA LYS A 444 -3.02 0.01 -22.53
C LYS A 444 -3.53 -0.93 -21.44
N ILE A 445 -4.72 -0.67 -20.91
CA ILE A 445 -5.43 -1.52 -19.94
C ILE A 445 -6.79 -1.89 -20.53
N ASN A 446 -7.15 -3.17 -20.49
CA ASN A 446 -8.49 -3.62 -20.85
C ASN A 446 -9.31 -3.83 -19.58
N ILE A 447 -10.50 -3.23 -19.51
CA ILE A 447 -11.42 -3.43 -18.39
C ILE A 447 -12.69 -4.13 -18.86
N SER A 448 -13.20 -5.00 -17.98
CA SER A 448 -14.44 -5.74 -18.20
C SER A 448 -15.31 -5.63 -16.95
N PRO A 449 -15.90 -4.43 -16.67
CA PRO A 449 -16.79 -4.26 -15.54
C PRO A 449 -17.99 -5.20 -15.65
N ALA A 450 -18.41 -5.78 -14.52
CA ALA A 450 -19.63 -6.59 -14.46
C ALA A 450 -20.86 -5.71 -14.78
N ALA A 451 -21.94 -6.31 -15.28
CA ALA A 451 -23.17 -5.58 -15.59
C ALA A 451 -23.89 -5.04 -14.34
N SER A 452 -23.73 -5.74 -13.21
CA SER A 452 -24.27 -5.42 -11.90
C SER A 452 -23.18 -5.54 -10.82
N PRO A 453 -23.30 -4.82 -9.68
CA PRO A 453 -22.35 -4.94 -8.59
C PRO A 453 -22.47 -6.31 -7.91
N ARG A 454 -21.37 -6.79 -7.33
CA ARG A 454 -21.32 -7.99 -6.50
C ARG A 454 -22.18 -7.81 -5.24
N PRO A 455 -22.73 -8.90 -4.69
CA PRO A 455 -23.46 -8.86 -3.43
C PRO A 455 -22.63 -8.23 -2.30
N GLY A 456 -23.30 -7.53 -1.38
CA GLY A 456 -22.68 -6.95 -0.18
C GLY A 456 -21.97 -5.61 -0.38
N LYS A 457 -21.95 -5.05 -1.60
CA LYS A 457 -21.39 -3.71 -1.85
C LYS A 457 -22.26 -2.62 -1.22
N GLN A 458 -21.62 -1.75 -0.43
CA GLN A 458 -22.30 -0.66 0.26
C GLN A 458 -22.93 0.32 -0.74
N ILE A 459 -24.14 0.77 -0.40
CA ILE A 459 -24.82 1.86 -1.10
C ILE A 459 -24.41 3.18 -0.44
N VAL A 460 -23.92 4.11 -1.25
CA VAL A 460 -23.52 5.45 -0.81
C VAL A 460 -24.45 6.51 -1.39
N ASP A 461 -24.67 7.57 -0.60
CA ASP A 461 -25.54 8.68 -0.96
C ASP A 461 -24.80 9.80 -1.73
N ALA A 462 -25.55 10.80 -2.19
CA ALA A 462 -24.99 11.93 -2.95
C ALA A 462 -24.04 12.82 -2.13
N ALA A 463 -24.11 12.77 -0.80
CA ALA A 463 -23.27 13.53 0.12
C ALA A 463 -22.10 12.70 0.66
N TYR A 464 -21.76 11.56 0.01
CA TYR A 464 -20.72 10.63 0.47
C TYR A 464 -19.41 11.33 0.85
N GLN A 465 -18.98 12.25 0.00
CA GLN A 465 -17.91 13.18 0.32
C GLN A 465 -18.51 14.40 1.01
N SER A 466 -18.06 14.63 2.24
CA SER A 466 -18.49 15.68 3.16
C SER A 466 -17.26 16.40 3.72
N PHE A 467 -17.44 17.36 4.63
CA PHE A 467 -16.36 18.20 5.12
C PHE A 467 -16.32 18.26 6.63
N SER A 468 -15.12 18.48 7.17
CA SER A 468 -14.86 18.72 8.59
C SER A 468 -14.23 20.10 8.71
N ILE A 469 -14.84 21.04 9.44
CA ILE A 469 -14.33 22.38 9.70
C ILE A 469 -13.71 22.37 11.08
N GLU A 470 -12.47 22.82 11.19
CA GLU A 470 -11.85 23.12 12.47
C GLU A 470 -12.74 24.07 13.28
N PHE A 471 -13.06 23.71 14.52
CA PHE A 471 -14.12 24.30 15.32
C PHE A 471 -14.03 25.83 15.34
N SER A 472 -12.86 26.37 15.67
CA SER A 472 -12.59 27.81 15.70
C SER A 472 -12.85 28.55 14.37
N PHE A 473 -12.71 27.88 13.22
CA PHE A 473 -12.85 28.53 11.90
C PHE A 473 -14.27 28.51 11.34
N MET A 474 -15.27 27.94 12.02
CA MET A 474 -16.63 27.89 11.48
C MET A 474 -17.24 29.28 11.20
N ALA A 475 -16.93 30.31 12.00
CA ALA A 475 -17.36 31.68 11.71
C ALA A 475 -16.70 32.27 10.45
N ASP A 476 -15.45 31.90 10.14
CA ASP A 476 -14.81 32.35 8.89
C ASP A 476 -15.55 31.74 7.69
N TYR A 477 -15.86 30.45 7.76
CA TYR A 477 -16.51 29.72 6.68
C TYR A 477 -17.96 30.17 6.46
N ALA A 478 -18.74 30.38 7.52
CA ALA A 478 -20.17 30.64 7.40
C ALA A 478 -20.54 32.13 7.55
N GLY A 479 -19.73 32.91 8.25
CA GLY A 479 -20.08 34.26 8.68
C GLY A 479 -21.16 34.25 9.77
N ASN A 480 -21.95 35.32 9.83
CA ASN A 480 -23.04 35.50 10.80
C ASN A 480 -24.27 36.15 10.15
N ASP A 481 -25.31 36.44 10.93
CA ASP A 481 -26.60 36.96 10.40
C ASP A 481 -26.46 38.35 9.72
N THR A 482 -25.42 39.13 10.07
CA THR A 482 -25.18 40.47 9.50
C THR A 482 -24.13 40.48 8.40
N HIS A 483 -23.20 39.52 8.43
CA HIS A 483 -22.10 39.38 7.48
C HIS A 483 -21.98 37.90 7.07
N PRO A 484 -22.95 37.36 6.31
CA PRO A 484 -22.91 35.98 5.85
C PRO A 484 -21.77 35.79 4.84
N ASN A 485 -21.11 34.63 4.87
CA ASN A 485 -20.08 34.30 3.90
C ASN A 485 -20.72 33.80 2.59
N HIS A 486 -20.98 34.73 1.66
CA HIS A 486 -21.56 34.40 0.36
C HIS A 486 -20.67 33.53 -0.53
N PHE A 487 -19.34 33.64 -0.39
CA PHE A 487 -18.38 32.85 -1.16
C PHE A 487 -18.53 31.37 -0.80
N SER A 488 -18.38 31.01 0.48
CA SER A 488 -18.56 29.63 0.94
C SER A 488 -19.96 29.10 0.64
N ARG A 489 -20.99 29.94 0.77
CA ARG A 489 -22.36 29.54 0.40
C ARG A 489 -22.48 29.14 -1.07
N GLN A 490 -21.83 29.88 -1.97
CA GLN A 490 -21.83 29.54 -3.40
C GLN A 490 -20.98 28.29 -3.69
N VAL A 491 -19.83 28.10 -3.04
CA VAL A 491 -19.02 26.87 -3.11
C VAL A 491 -19.85 25.64 -2.74
N ILE A 492 -20.63 25.73 -1.66
CA ILE A 492 -21.51 24.65 -1.20
C ILE A 492 -22.68 24.44 -2.17
N GLN A 493 -23.23 25.52 -2.72
CA GLN A 493 -24.31 25.44 -3.70
C GLN A 493 -23.87 24.69 -4.95
N ASN A 494 -22.66 24.95 -5.47
CA ASN A 494 -22.14 24.22 -6.64
C ASN A 494 -22.08 22.70 -6.40
N LEU A 495 -21.69 22.27 -5.19
CA LEU A 495 -21.64 20.85 -4.85
C LEU A 495 -23.04 20.23 -4.87
N TYR A 496 -24.03 20.95 -4.34
CA TYR A 496 -25.44 20.55 -4.42
C TYR A 496 -25.94 20.51 -5.86
N ASP A 497 -25.64 21.53 -6.66
CA ASP A 497 -26.11 21.63 -8.05
C ASP A 497 -25.58 20.46 -8.91
N ILE A 498 -24.43 19.90 -8.54
CA ILE A 498 -23.84 18.72 -9.19
C ILE A 498 -24.36 17.41 -8.60
N SER A 499 -24.34 17.27 -7.27
CA SER A 499 -24.61 15.99 -6.60
C SER A 499 -26.10 15.74 -6.35
N GLY A 500 -26.89 16.80 -6.18
CA GLY A 500 -28.27 16.77 -5.70
C GLY A 500 -28.44 16.74 -4.18
N ALA A 501 -27.36 16.86 -3.40
CA ALA A 501 -27.41 16.90 -1.93
C ALA A 501 -26.33 17.81 -1.34
N TYR A 502 -26.64 18.46 -0.22
CA TYR A 502 -25.64 19.21 0.52
C TYR A 502 -24.71 18.24 1.27
N PRO A 503 -23.40 18.53 1.33
CA PRO A 503 -22.50 17.81 2.22
C PRO A 503 -22.92 17.99 3.68
N ILE A 504 -22.56 17.01 4.52
CA ILE A 504 -22.65 17.14 5.97
C ILE A 504 -21.37 17.82 6.45
N PHE A 505 -21.50 18.78 7.37
CA PHE A 505 -20.34 19.45 7.96
C PHE A 505 -20.12 18.98 9.38
N ARG A 506 -19.01 18.28 9.62
CA ARG A 506 -18.48 18.14 10.97
C ARG A 506 -17.83 19.47 11.36
N VAL A 507 -18.17 20.02 12.51
CA VAL A 507 -17.52 21.22 13.07
C VAL A 507 -16.84 20.76 14.35
N GLY A 508 -15.54 20.50 14.27
CA GLY A 508 -14.77 19.82 15.31
C GLY A 508 -13.27 19.96 15.10
N GLY A 509 -12.47 18.94 15.40
CA GLY A 509 -11.00 19.01 15.27
C GLY A 509 -10.32 19.40 16.60
N SER A 510 -9.03 19.70 16.56
CA SER A 510 -8.23 19.89 17.77
C SER A 510 -8.72 21.07 18.63
N THR A 511 -9.21 22.15 18.02
CA THR A 511 -9.69 23.35 18.75
C THR A 511 -11.01 23.11 19.47
N GLN A 512 -11.75 22.04 19.15
CA GLN A 512 -12.92 21.63 19.93
C GLN A 512 -12.53 21.16 21.34
N SER A 513 -11.36 20.53 21.48
CA SER A 513 -10.85 20.00 22.76
C SER A 513 -10.40 21.11 23.72
N SER A 514 -10.32 22.34 23.22
CA SER A 514 -10.01 23.56 23.97
C SER A 514 -11.15 24.59 23.94
N ALA A 515 -12.32 24.21 23.44
CA ALA A 515 -13.48 25.09 23.31
C ALA A 515 -14.29 25.16 24.62
N ILE A 516 -14.76 26.36 25.00
CA ILE A 516 -15.65 26.58 26.14
C ILE A 516 -16.78 27.53 25.74
N TYR A 517 -18.03 27.13 26.00
CA TYR A 517 -19.20 27.98 25.81
C TYR A 517 -19.54 28.86 27.03
N TYR A 518 -19.63 30.18 26.82
CA TYR A 518 -20.05 31.14 27.84
C TYR A 518 -21.38 31.80 27.45
N PRO A 519 -22.49 31.53 28.16
CA PRO A 519 -23.82 32.05 27.79
C PRO A 519 -23.94 33.57 27.91
N ASN A 520 -23.04 34.21 28.65
CA ASN A 520 -23.00 35.66 28.86
C ASN A 520 -21.96 36.37 27.98
N GLN A 521 -21.20 35.64 27.15
CA GLN A 521 -20.23 36.24 26.24
C GLN A 521 -20.96 36.96 25.09
N THR A 522 -20.55 38.20 24.82
CA THR A 522 -21.16 39.03 23.76
C THR A 522 -20.60 38.72 22.38
N GLU A 523 -19.31 38.43 22.33
CA GLU A 523 -18.56 38.04 21.15
C GLU A 523 -18.99 36.66 20.69
N ALA A 524 -19.11 36.46 19.37
CA ALA A 524 -19.39 35.14 18.83
C ALA A 524 -18.27 34.15 19.20
N ILE A 525 -17.02 34.54 18.98
CA ILE A 525 -15.85 33.72 19.27
C ILE A 525 -14.68 34.60 19.72
N ILE A 526 -13.87 34.09 20.64
CA ILE A 526 -12.61 34.67 21.09
C ILE A 526 -11.52 33.60 20.96
N ASP A 527 -10.57 33.82 20.04
CA ASP A 527 -9.54 32.86 19.64
C ASP A 527 -8.13 33.45 19.87
N PRO A 528 -7.54 33.33 21.06
CA PRO A 528 -6.17 33.74 21.30
C PRO A 528 -5.17 32.86 20.54
N PHE A 529 -4.44 33.44 19.58
CA PHE A 529 -3.31 32.79 18.91
C PHE A 529 -2.01 33.08 19.67
N SER A 530 -1.17 32.05 19.83
CA SER A 530 0.16 32.19 20.46
C SER A 530 1.12 33.05 19.64
N SER A 531 0.93 33.13 18.32
CA SER A 531 1.68 33.99 17.41
C SER A 531 0.90 34.25 16.12
N VAL A 532 1.33 35.23 15.32
CA VAL A 532 0.78 35.49 13.97
C VAL A 532 1.04 34.34 12.99
N ALA A 533 2.03 33.49 13.26
CA ALA A 533 2.40 32.35 12.42
C ALA A 533 1.67 31.05 12.82
N SER A 534 0.94 31.05 13.95
CA SER A 534 0.24 29.86 14.43
C SER A 534 -0.99 29.58 13.56
N ASP A 535 -1.17 28.35 13.10
CA ASP A 535 -2.31 28.00 12.25
C ASP A 535 -3.62 27.75 13.02
N GLN A 536 -3.54 27.54 14.34
CA GLN A 536 -4.67 27.35 15.24
C GLN A 536 -4.55 28.25 16.48
N PRO A 537 -5.68 28.64 17.11
CA PRO A 537 -5.66 29.31 18.40
C PRO A 537 -5.30 28.33 19.53
N SER A 538 -4.80 28.88 20.64
CA SER A 538 -4.46 28.10 21.83
C SER A 538 -5.70 27.70 22.65
N TYR A 539 -6.75 28.53 22.59
CA TYR A 539 -8.02 28.35 23.28
C TYR A 539 -9.14 28.89 22.38
N THR A 540 -10.36 28.41 22.59
CA THR A 540 -11.53 28.93 21.88
C THR A 540 -12.68 29.17 22.86
N PHE A 541 -13.18 30.41 22.91
CA PHE A 541 -14.32 30.76 23.75
C PHE A 541 -15.49 31.18 22.87
N VAL A 542 -16.64 30.53 23.01
CA VAL A 542 -17.82 30.80 22.16
C VAL A 542 -19.00 31.34 22.97
N GLY A 543 -19.67 32.35 22.42
CA GLY A 543 -20.89 32.94 22.97
C GLY A 543 -22.14 32.59 22.15
N PRO A 544 -23.35 32.99 22.57
CA PRO A 544 -24.59 32.66 21.86
C PRO A 544 -24.60 33.07 20.38
N SER A 545 -23.92 34.18 20.04
CA SER A 545 -23.82 34.68 18.66
C SER A 545 -23.03 33.76 17.73
N TRP A 546 -22.18 32.86 18.27
CA TRP A 546 -21.49 31.82 17.49
C TRP A 546 -22.45 30.97 16.67
N PHE A 547 -23.57 30.60 17.27
CA PHE A 547 -24.53 29.69 16.65
C PHE A 547 -25.25 30.30 15.44
N GLN A 548 -25.11 31.61 15.19
CA GLN A 548 -25.59 32.23 13.95
C GLN A 548 -24.94 31.60 12.71
N SER A 549 -23.66 31.19 12.79
CA SER A 549 -22.92 30.57 11.70
C SER A 549 -23.59 29.30 11.16
N PHE A 550 -24.24 28.52 12.02
CA PHE A 550 -24.93 27.27 11.65
C PHE A 550 -26.26 27.48 10.90
N ARG A 551 -26.65 28.74 10.67
CA ARG A 551 -27.83 29.12 9.88
C ARG A 551 -27.48 29.75 8.52
N GLN A 552 -26.20 29.98 8.23
CA GLN A 552 -25.78 30.73 7.05
C GLN A 552 -25.55 29.86 5.81
N PHE A 553 -25.16 28.59 6.00
CA PHE A 553 -25.12 27.65 4.88
C PHE A 553 -26.54 27.38 4.34
N PRO A 554 -26.68 26.90 3.10
CA PRO A 554 -27.98 26.67 2.50
C PRO A 554 -28.94 25.82 3.35
N ILE A 555 -30.24 26.12 3.26
CA ILE A 555 -31.27 25.38 3.99
C ILE A 555 -31.23 23.90 3.56
N GLY A 556 -31.14 23.01 4.55
CA GLY A 556 -31.01 21.57 4.33
C GLY A 556 -29.60 21.03 4.62
N THR A 557 -28.60 21.90 4.82
CA THR A 557 -27.29 21.49 5.35
C THR A 557 -27.45 20.93 6.77
N GLN A 558 -26.73 19.83 7.03
CA GLN A 558 -26.68 19.18 8.34
C GLN A 558 -25.27 19.26 8.95
N TYR A 559 -25.21 19.24 10.28
CA TYR A 559 -23.98 19.43 11.05
C TYR A 559 -23.73 18.32 12.06
N ILE A 560 -22.49 17.85 12.14
CA ILE A 560 -21.99 17.16 13.33
C ILE A 560 -21.32 18.21 14.19
N TYR A 561 -21.82 18.43 15.40
CA TYR A 561 -21.31 19.46 16.29
C TYR A 561 -20.36 18.85 17.33
N GLY A 562 -19.12 19.30 17.30
CA GLY A 562 -18.08 18.93 18.25
C GLY A 562 -18.32 19.51 19.64
N LEU A 563 -18.21 18.67 20.66
CA LEU A 563 -18.26 19.05 22.07
C LEU A 563 -16.93 18.73 22.71
N ASN A 564 -16.45 19.65 23.55
CA ASN A 564 -15.30 19.40 24.38
C ASN A 564 -15.60 18.26 25.38
N PHE A 565 -14.62 17.38 25.57
CA PHE A 565 -14.73 16.22 26.45
C PHE A 565 -13.95 16.47 27.74
N PHE A 566 -14.52 17.30 28.60
CA PHE A 566 -13.96 17.65 29.90
C PHE A 566 -13.87 16.46 30.87
N ASN A 567 -13.14 16.64 31.96
CA ASN A 567 -13.26 15.82 33.16
C ASN A 567 -14.63 16.05 33.82
N THR A 568 -15.23 14.98 34.32
CA THR A 568 -16.61 15.02 34.88
C THR A 568 -16.71 15.90 36.11
N VAL A 569 -15.69 15.93 36.95
CA VAL A 569 -15.64 16.72 38.19
C VAL A 569 -14.28 17.40 38.31
N ASN A 570 -14.27 18.64 38.78
CA ASN A 570 -13.07 19.45 39.03
C ASN A 570 -12.20 19.64 37.78
N GLU A 571 -12.82 19.99 36.66
CA GLU A 571 -12.10 20.41 35.47
C GLU A 571 -11.28 21.67 35.79
N THR A 572 -9.96 21.52 35.68
CA THR A 572 -8.98 22.57 35.99
C THR A 572 -8.70 23.44 34.78
N TYR A 573 -8.99 22.93 33.58
CA TYR A 573 -8.93 23.70 32.35
C TYR A 573 -9.88 24.91 32.42
N GLU A 574 -9.30 26.12 32.47
CA GLU A 574 -10.00 27.40 32.69
C GLU A 574 -10.90 27.44 33.95
N ASN A 575 -10.67 26.53 34.90
CA ASN A 575 -11.39 26.44 36.19
C ASN A 575 -12.93 26.46 36.05
N ILE A 576 -13.45 25.75 35.06
CA ILE A 576 -14.90 25.70 34.76
C ILE A 576 -15.71 24.85 35.76
N GLY A 577 -15.06 24.06 36.62
CA GLY A 577 -15.70 23.26 37.65
C GLY A 577 -16.22 21.91 37.15
N ASN A 578 -17.53 21.71 37.06
CA ASN A 578 -18.10 20.45 36.58
C ASN A 578 -18.11 20.43 35.05
N GLY A 579 -17.19 19.67 34.45
CA GLY A 579 -17.06 19.60 33.00
C GLY A 579 -18.22 18.88 32.29
N LEU A 580 -18.89 17.94 32.96
CA LEU A 580 -20.09 17.30 32.43
C LEU A 580 -21.23 18.32 32.29
N ASP A 581 -21.47 19.13 33.32
CA ASP A 581 -22.48 20.18 33.31
C ASP A 581 -22.17 21.23 32.23
N GLN A 582 -20.89 21.59 32.07
CA GLN A 582 -20.45 22.50 31.01
C GLN A 582 -20.72 21.95 29.61
N CYS A 583 -20.42 20.68 29.36
CA CYS A 583 -20.68 20.03 28.08
C CYS A 583 -22.20 19.97 27.80
N VAL A 584 -23.02 19.65 28.81
CA VAL A 584 -24.49 19.67 28.69
C VAL A 584 -25.03 21.08 28.43
N LEU A 585 -24.44 22.11 29.03
CA LEU A 585 -24.81 23.52 28.80
C LEU A 585 -24.61 23.91 27.34
N GLU A 586 -23.45 23.59 26.77
CA GLU A 586 -23.15 23.86 25.36
C GLU A 586 -24.04 23.04 24.42
N ALA A 587 -24.20 21.74 24.67
CA ALA A 587 -25.05 20.87 23.88
C ALA A 587 -26.51 21.38 23.82
N ASN A 588 -27.02 21.97 24.91
CA ASN A 588 -28.32 22.64 24.92
C ASN A 588 -28.40 23.85 23.99
N ALA A 589 -27.39 24.70 24.00
CA ALA A 589 -27.35 25.89 23.14
C ALA A 589 -27.27 25.50 21.66
N ALA A 590 -26.43 24.51 21.36
CA ALA A 590 -26.28 23.91 20.04
C ALA A 590 -27.59 23.27 19.54
N TYR A 591 -28.20 22.40 20.36
CA TYR A 591 -29.45 21.70 20.02
C TYR A 591 -30.61 22.67 19.75
N LYS A 592 -30.79 23.67 20.63
CA LYS A 592 -31.85 24.68 20.47
C LYS A 592 -31.69 25.50 19.20
N THR A 593 -30.45 25.76 18.79
CA THR A 593 -30.19 26.63 17.63
C THR A 593 -30.24 25.87 16.31
N MET A 594 -29.65 24.69 16.23
CA MET A 594 -29.57 23.91 14.99
C MET A 594 -30.84 23.10 14.71
N GLY A 595 -31.55 22.64 15.75
CA GLY A 595 -32.75 21.82 15.59
C GLY A 595 -32.53 20.65 14.61
N ASN A 596 -33.32 20.60 13.54
CA ASN A 596 -33.25 19.55 12.52
C ASN A 596 -31.97 19.55 11.69
N SER A 597 -31.20 20.65 11.69
CA SER A 597 -29.89 20.70 11.05
C SER A 597 -28.80 20.00 11.86
N LEU A 598 -29.05 19.64 13.13
CA LEU A 598 -28.11 18.80 13.88
C LEU A 598 -28.20 17.34 13.42
N TYR A 599 -27.15 16.85 12.77
CA TYR A 599 -26.97 15.44 12.45
C TYR A 599 -26.60 14.64 13.68
N ALA A 600 -25.54 15.03 14.39
CA ALA A 600 -25.08 14.37 15.61
C ALA A 600 -24.23 15.32 16.47
N PHE A 601 -24.05 14.98 17.74
CA PHE A 601 -22.98 15.50 18.57
C PHE A 601 -21.77 14.57 18.52
N GLU A 602 -20.56 15.10 18.45
CA GLU A 602 -19.33 14.35 18.64
C GLU A 602 -18.69 14.78 19.96
N ILE A 603 -18.35 13.85 20.84
CA ILE A 603 -17.80 14.16 22.16
C ILE A 603 -16.32 13.77 22.17
N GLY A 604 -15.44 14.77 22.12
CA GLY A 604 -13.98 14.59 22.07
C GLY A 604 -13.42 14.38 20.66
N ASN A 605 -12.14 14.70 20.48
CA ASN A 605 -11.37 14.56 19.23
C ASN A 605 -10.03 13.87 19.53
N GLU A 606 -9.72 12.78 18.83
CA GLU A 606 -8.44 12.05 18.92
C GLU A 606 -8.06 11.75 20.38
N VAL A 607 -9.07 11.33 21.14
CA VAL A 607 -9.00 11.10 22.59
C VAL A 607 -8.04 9.96 22.95
N ASP A 608 -7.71 9.11 21.99
CA ASP A 608 -6.72 8.05 22.07
C ASP A 608 -5.29 8.58 22.27
N SER A 609 -5.02 9.84 21.91
CA SER A 609 -3.74 10.52 22.15
C SER A 609 -3.61 11.22 23.52
N TRP A 610 -4.67 11.22 24.34
CA TRP A 610 -4.77 12.07 25.54
C TRP A 610 -4.06 11.55 26.80
N GLY A 611 -3.53 10.33 26.75
CA GLY A 611 -2.79 9.70 27.85
C GLY A 611 -1.52 10.48 28.24
N ASN A 612 -0.84 9.99 29.28
CA ASN A 612 0.43 10.54 29.79
C ASN A 612 0.35 11.93 30.45
N GLY A 613 -0.80 12.30 31.02
CA GLY A 613 -0.94 13.51 31.83
C GLY A 613 -1.16 14.80 31.04
N LYS A 614 -1.38 14.74 29.72
CA LYS A 614 -1.73 15.91 28.89
C LYS A 614 -3.17 16.38 29.11
N HIS A 615 -4.14 15.48 28.94
CA HIS A 615 -5.58 15.77 29.18
C HIS A 615 -6.23 14.74 30.12
N ARG A 616 -5.62 13.55 30.24
CA ARG A 616 -6.07 12.45 31.10
C ARG A 616 -4.86 11.82 31.82
N GLU A 617 -5.14 11.14 32.92
CA GLU A 617 -4.15 10.39 33.70
C GLU A 617 -3.53 9.24 32.88
N GLY A 618 -2.39 8.69 33.35
CA GLY A 618 -1.64 7.65 32.64
C GLY A 618 -2.36 6.31 32.44
N ASN A 619 -3.50 6.10 33.11
CA ASN A 619 -4.38 4.92 32.98
C ASN A 619 -5.57 5.19 32.05
N TRP A 620 -5.43 6.05 31.05
CA TRP A 620 -6.44 6.32 30.03
C TRP A 620 -6.50 5.18 29.00
N THR A 621 -7.64 4.51 28.89
CA THR A 621 -7.85 3.34 28.02
C THR A 621 -9.17 3.47 27.26
N VAL A 622 -9.33 2.73 26.16
CA VAL A 622 -10.57 2.69 25.37
C VAL A 622 -11.79 2.38 26.26
N GLN A 623 -11.69 1.43 27.18
CA GLN A 623 -12.79 1.10 28.12
C GLN A 623 -13.16 2.27 29.03
N ARG A 624 -12.17 3.04 29.53
CA ARG A 624 -12.45 4.22 30.37
C ARG A 624 -13.02 5.37 29.56
N TYR A 625 -12.54 5.55 28.33
CA TYR A 625 -13.14 6.45 27.36
C TYR A 625 -14.61 6.10 27.15
N VAL A 626 -14.94 4.86 26.82
CA VAL A 626 -16.33 4.44 26.55
C VAL A 626 -17.22 4.63 27.78
N ASN A 627 -16.72 4.34 28.98
CA ASN A 627 -17.46 4.57 30.22
C ASN A 627 -17.80 6.06 30.42
N GLN A 628 -16.81 6.93 30.28
CA GLN A 628 -16.99 8.37 30.45
C GLN A 628 -17.83 8.96 29.29
N TRP A 629 -17.59 8.53 28.05
CA TRP A 629 -18.37 8.95 26.89
C TRP A 629 -19.85 8.59 27.07
N ASN A 630 -20.15 7.39 27.59
CA ASN A 630 -21.51 6.96 27.88
C ASN A 630 -22.18 7.81 28.96
N GLU A 631 -21.44 8.28 29.95
CA GLU A 631 -21.92 9.23 30.97
C GLU A 631 -22.35 10.55 30.33
N PHE A 632 -21.48 11.15 29.51
CA PHE A 632 -21.76 12.39 28.79
C PHE A 632 -22.95 12.23 27.83
N ALA A 633 -22.93 11.19 26.99
CA ALA A 633 -24.00 10.93 26.04
C ALA A 633 -25.36 10.71 26.74
N THR A 634 -25.37 10.06 27.91
CA THR A 634 -26.58 9.87 28.72
C THR A 634 -27.09 11.19 29.30
N ALA A 635 -26.19 12.01 29.87
CA ALA A 635 -26.55 13.30 30.46
C ALA A 635 -27.13 14.25 29.39
N ILE A 636 -26.47 14.34 28.24
CA ILE A 636 -26.93 15.12 27.09
C ILE A 636 -28.28 14.58 26.60
N SER A 637 -28.41 13.27 26.37
CA SER A 637 -29.68 12.67 25.92
C SER A 637 -30.84 12.99 26.87
N ARG A 638 -30.61 12.83 28.17
CA ARG A 638 -31.63 13.05 29.21
C ARG A 638 -32.03 14.51 29.26
N ASN A 639 -31.07 15.42 29.18
CA ASN A 639 -31.36 16.86 29.26
C ASN A 639 -32.10 17.37 28.01
N LEU A 640 -31.72 16.88 26.82
CA LEU A 640 -32.32 17.32 25.56
C LEU A 640 -33.66 16.66 25.23
N THR A 641 -33.81 15.36 25.54
CA THR A 641 -34.96 14.55 25.09
C THR A 641 -35.78 13.94 26.22
N GLY A 642 -35.30 14.01 27.47
CA GLY A 642 -35.90 13.31 28.60
C GLY A 642 -35.59 11.81 28.67
N MET A 643 -34.87 11.25 27.70
CA MET A 643 -34.53 9.83 27.62
C MET A 643 -33.06 9.59 27.96
N ASN A 644 -32.74 8.44 28.58
CA ASN A 644 -31.35 8.08 28.91
C ASN A 644 -30.49 7.77 27.68
N ALA A 645 -31.12 7.41 26.57
CA ALA A 645 -30.46 7.15 25.30
C ALA A 645 -31.29 7.76 24.18
N ALA A 646 -30.63 8.51 23.32
CA ALA A 646 -31.18 9.00 22.07
C ALA A 646 -30.08 8.89 21.01
N ARG A 647 -30.46 8.40 19.83
CA ARG A 647 -29.52 8.17 18.73
C ARG A 647 -29.06 9.49 18.12
N LEU A 648 -28.18 10.21 18.82
CA LEU A 648 -27.79 11.60 18.57
C LEU A 648 -26.28 11.80 18.47
N PHE A 649 -25.47 10.75 18.54
CA PHE A 649 -24.02 10.91 18.67
C PHE A 649 -23.19 10.30 17.53
N GLN A 650 -22.06 10.95 17.24
CA GLN A 650 -20.90 10.35 16.60
C GLN A 650 -19.89 9.98 17.70
N GLY A 651 -19.46 8.72 17.72
CA GLY A 651 -18.51 8.20 18.71
C GLY A 651 -17.10 7.99 18.16
N CYS A 652 -16.18 7.70 19.06
CA CYS A 652 -14.77 7.39 18.82
C CYS A 652 -13.94 8.61 18.41
N ALA A 653 -14.10 9.11 17.18
CA ALA A 653 -13.26 10.17 16.60
C ALA A 653 -11.76 9.96 16.91
N PHE A 654 -11.28 8.73 16.74
CA PHE A 654 -9.91 8.33 17.09
C PHE A 654 -8.92 8.67 15.97
N GLU A 655 -7.63 8.82 16.31
CA GLU A 655 -6.58 8.67 15.31
C GLU A 655 -6.63 7.22 14.79
N ALA A 656 -6.45 7.01 13.48
CA ALA A 656 -6.49 5.67 12.91
C ALA A 656 -5.47 4.74 13.62
N PRO A 657 -5.91 3.57 14.14
CA PRO A 657 -5.20 2.81 15.17
C PRO A 657 -3.78 2.34 14.83
N ARG A 658 -3.38 2.28 13.55
CA ARG A 658 -2.11 1.69 13.05
C ARG A 658 -1.86 0.21 13.44
N HIS A 659 -2.63 -0.39 14.35
CA HIS A 659 -2.59 -1.78 14.82
C HIS A 659 -3.97 -2.22 15.36
N ILE A 660 -4.39 -3.47 15.11
CA ILE A 660 -5.73 -3.99 15.48
C ILE A 660 -5.64 -5.42 16.06
N SER A 661 -4.58 -5.73 16.79
CA SER A 661 -4.28 -7.09 17.27
C SER A 661 -4.75 -7.38 18.69
N GLU A 662 -4.99 -6.36 19.51
CA GLU A 662 -5.26 -6.50 20.95
C GLU A 662 -6.59 -5.89 21.38
N ARG A 663 -7.18 -6.41 22.46
CA ARG A 663 -8.45 -5.92 23.02
C ARG A 663 -8.35 -4.51 23.61
N THR A 664 -7.14 -4.05 23.85
CA THR A 664 -6.79 -2.74 24.39
C THR A 664 -6.51 -1.69 23.31
N ASP A 665 -6.43 -2.10 22.05
CA ASP A 665 -6.18 -1.18 20.93
C ASP A 665 -7.34 -0.17 20.79
N TRP A 666 -7.00 1.08 20.50
CA TRP A 666 -7.98 2.15 20.29
C TRP A 666 -8.61 2.04 18.91
N ASN A 667 -9.72 1.32 18.82
CA ASN A 667 -10.47 1.20 17.57
C ASN A 667 -11.98 1.11 17.82
N VAL A 668 -12.76 1.35 16.76
CA VAL A 668 -14.22 1.40 16.86
C VAL A 668 -14.87 0.07 17.25
N GLU A 669 -14.27 -1.07 16.88
CA GLU A 669 -14.79 -2.39 17.27
C GLU A 669 -14.64 -2.59 18.78
N ASN A 670 -13.47 -2.31 19.33
CA ASN A 670 -13.22 -2.38 20.77
C ASN A 670 -14.11 -1.41 21.55
N ALA A 671 -14.39 -0.22 21.01
CA ALA A 671 -15.30 0.73 21.63
C ALA A 671 -16.76 0.20 21.69
N GLU A 672 -17.24 -0.47 20.65
CA GLU A 672 -18.54 -1.17 20.68
C GLU A 672 -18.54 -2.30 21.71
N LEU A 673 -17.49 -3.12 21.74
CA LEU A 673 -17.33 -4.21 22.71
C LEU A 673 -17.25 -3.72 24.16
N ASP A 674 -16.76 -2.50 24.38
CA ASP A 674 -16.70 -1.83 25.68
C ASP A 674 -18.01 -1.15 26.11
N GLY A 675 -19.06 -1.24 25.28
CA GLY A 675 -20.41 -0.78 25.61
C GLY A 675 -20.85 0.52 24.91
N MET A 676 -20.21 0.93 23.82
CA MET A 676 -20.76 1.98 22.96
C MET A 676 -21.91 1.42 22.10
N HIS A 677 -23.15 1.72 22.49
CA HIS A 677 -24.33 1.08 21.91
C HIS A 677 -25.00 1.87 20.76
N PRO A 678 -25.66 1.16 19.81
CA PRO A 678 -26.34 1.76 18.65
C PRO A 678 -27.60 2.57 18.99
N ASP A 679 -28.10 2.48 20.23
CA ASP A 679 -29.24 3.26 20.72
C ASP A 679 -28.88 4.74 20.95
N LYS A 680 -27.60 5.04 21.22
CA LYS A 680 -27.04 6.41 21.31
C LYS A 680 -26.31 6.82 20.04
N THR A 681 -25.65 5.90 19.37
CA THR A 681 -24.68 6.23 18.33
C THR A 681 -25.28 6.12 16.92
N LYS A 682 -25.21 7.22 16.14
CA LYS A 682 -25.52 7.23 14.70
C LYS A 682 -24.34 6.70 13.90
N THR A 683 -23.16 7.22 14.18
CA THR A 683 -21.91 6.93 13.47
C THR A 683 -20.76 6.73 14.45
N VAL A 684 -19.77 5.93 14.07
CA VAL A 684 -18.45 5.90 14.73
C VAL A 684 -17.40 6.30 13.70
N SER A 685 -16.39 7.04 14.16
CA SER A 685 -15.41 7.65 13.26
C SER A 685 -13.97 7.41 13.67
N ASP A 686 -13.13 7.22 12.66
CA ASP A 686 -11.67 7.36 12.76
C ASP A 686 -11.19 8.51 11.86
N HIS A 687 -9.98 8.99 12.14
CA HIS A 687 -9.30 10.05 11.42
C HIS A 687 -8.07 9.51 10.68
N GLU A 688 -7.92 9.84 9.40
CA GLU A 688 -6.82 9.29 8.58
C GLU A 688 -6.22 10.32 7.63
N TYR A 689 -4.89 10.34 7.53
CA TYR A 689 -4.13 11.24 6.67
C TYR A 689 -3.02 10.47 5.94
N MET A 690 -2.69 10.86 4.71
CA MET A 690 -1.74 10.09 3.88
C MET A 690 -0.28 10.31 4.25
N GLY A 691 0.00 11.35 5.04
CA GLY A 691 1.31 11.68 5.58
C GLY A 691 1.18 12.71 6.71
N ALA A 692 2.30 13.11 7.30
CA ALA A 692 2.34 14.09 8.38
C ALA A 692 3.40 15.17 8.14
N ASN A 693 3.10 16.39 8.57
CA ASN A 693 4.01 17.54 8.50
C ASN A 693 4.39 18.10 9.89
N CYS A 694 3.94 17.48 10.99
CA CYS A 694 4.32 17.85 12.36
C CYS A 694 5.75 17.41 12.69
N ASP A 695 6.51 18.26 13.40
CA ASP A 695 7.76 17.94 14.11
C ASP A 695 8.80 17.13 13.32
N TYR A 696 8.82 17.31 12.01
CA TYR A 696 9.52 16.41 11.10
C TYR A 696 11.02 16.72 10.98
N THR A 697 11.89 15.73 11.19
CA THR A 697 13.36 15.88 11.19
C THR A 697 14.10 15.12 10.07
N GLY A 698 13.41 14.65 9.01
CA GLY A 698 13.96 13.81 7.92
C GLY A 698 13.77 14.37 6.49
N ALA A 699 13.46 13.51 5.49
CA ALA A 699 12.96 13.91 4.15
C ALA A 699 11.41 13.92 4.08
N GLY A 700 10.81 15.12 4.07
CA GLY A 700 9.36 15.32 4.28
C GLY A 700 8.46 14.64 3.23
N PRO A 701 7.13 14.72 3.38
CA PRO A 701 6.21 14.15 2.40
C PRO A 701 6.50 14.72 1.01
N THR A 702 6.25 13.92 -0.04
CA THR A 702 6.38 14.34 -1.43
C THR A 702 5.11 13.98 -2.20
N ILE A 703 4.87 14.63 -3.35
CA ILE A 703 3.78 14.19 -4.24
C ILE A 703 3.95 12.70 -4.57
N LYS A 704 5.18 12.29 -4.94
CA LYS A 704 5.50 10.95 -5.42
C LYS A 704 5.23 9.86 -4.39
N ASP A 705 5.79 10.03 -3.20
CA ASP A 705 5.89 8.95 -2.22
C ASP A 705 4.73 9.00 -1.22
N THR A 706 3.88 10.02 -1.30
CA THR A 706 2.76 10.21 -0.37
C THR A 706 1.40 10.22 -1.05
N LEU A 707 1.15 11.13 -2.00
CA LEU A 707 -0.16 11.25 -2.66
C LEU A 707 -0.29 10.38 -3.91
N PHE A 708 0.78 10.25 -4.69
CA PHE A 708 0.82 9.52 -5.96
C PHE A 708 1.42 8.10 -5.81
N ASP A 709 1.37 7.57 -4.59
CA ASP A 709 1.71 6.20 -4.26
C ASP A 709 0.49 5.49 -3.64
N ARG A 710 -0.19 4.68 -4.44
CA ARG A 710 -1.32 3.88 -3.94
C ARG A 710 -0.88 2.81 -2.96
N THR A 711 0.37 2.36 -2.97
CA THR A 711 0.85 1.45 -1.93
C THR A 711 0.88 2.14 -0.56
N ASN A 712 1.29 3.41 -0.48
CA ASN A 712 1.16 4.20 0.74
C ASN A 712 -0.30 4.44 1.15
N MET A 713 -1.18 4.76 0.21
CA MET A 713 -2.62 4.92 0.52
C MET A 713 -3.22 3.61 1.05
N LEU A 714 -2.99 2.50 0.35
CA LEU A 714 -3.51 1.17 0.71
C LEU A 714 -2.97 0.67 2.05
N SER A 715 -1.71 0.94 2.38
CA SER A 715 -1.11 0.56 3.67
C SER A 715 -1.69 1.35 4.85
N ARG A 716 -2.36 2.49 4.59
CA ARG A 716 -3.05 3.29 5.60
C ARG A 716 -4.53 2.93 5.72
N VAL A 717 -5.20 2.67 4.60
CA VAL A 717 -6.67 2.45 4.63
C VAL A 717 -7.11 1.02 4.91
N TRP A 718 -6.22 0.04 4.95
CA TRP A 718 -6.63 -1.37 5.09
C TRP A 718 -7.37 -1.67 6.41
N TYR A 719 -7.06 -0.97 7.50
CA TYR A 719 -7.79 -1.11 8.78
C TYR A 719 -9.27 -0.70 8.62
N HIS A 720 -9.58 0.26 7.75
CA HIS A 720 -10.93 0.74 7.52
C HIS A 720 -11.81 -0.30 6.80
N ASP A 721 -11.23 -1.19 6.00
CA ASP A 721 -11.97 -2.33 5.42
C ASP A 721 -12.37 -3.33 6.51
N TYR A 722 -11.45 -3.61 7.44
CA TYR A 722 -11.73 -4.45 8.60
C TYR A 722 -12.78 -3.83 9.53
N LEU A 723 -12.56 -2.59 9.98
CA LEU A 723 -13.43 -1.90 10.96
C LEU A 723 -14.82 -1.58 10.39
N GLY A 724 -14.90 -1.21 9.12
CA GLY A 724 -16.18 -1.04 8.43
C GLY A 724 -16.96 -2.35 8.34
N ASN A 725 -16.29 -3.49 8.25
CA ASN A 725 -16.94 -4.81 8.31
C ASN A 725 -17.37 -5.19 9.72
N ALA A 726 -16.53 -4.96 10.73
CA ALA A 726 -16.84 -5.26 12.12
C ALA A 726 -18.10 -4.52 12.62
N THR A 727 -18.19 -3.22 12.31
CA THR A 727 -19.33 -2.37 12.73
C THR A 727 -20.58 -2.55 11.87
N ALA A 728 -20.49 -3.19 10.69
CA ALA A 728 -21.64 -3.36 9.81
C ALA A 728 -22.77 -4.20 10.43
N GLU A 729 -22.44 -5.10 11.36
CA GLU A 729 -23.41 -5.97 12.05
C GLU A 729 -24.10 -5.27 13.24
N SER A 730 -23.47 -4.25 13.82
CA SER A 730 -24.00 -3.50 14.98
C SER A 730 -25.11 -2.50 14.60
N GLY A 731 -25.21 -2.16 13.31
CA GLY A 731 -26.14 -1.15 12.80
C GLY A 731 -25.67 0.29 13.01
N ILE A 732 -24.44 0.49 13.51
CA ILE A 732 -23.76 1.77 13.57
C ILE A 732 -23.00 1.98 12.26
N LYS A 733 -23.08 3.20 11.69
CA LYS A 733 -22.38 3.51 10.45
C LYS A 733 -20.94 3.91 10.73
N TYR A 734 -19.99 3.25 10.09
CA TYR A 734 -18.59 3.65 10.11
C TYR A 734 -18.32 4.81 9.14
N VAL A 735 -17.59 5.84 9.58
CA VAL A 735 -17.22 6.99 8.76
C VAL A 735 -15.75 7.36 8.96
N ILE A 736 -15.16 8.02 7.97
CA ILE A 736 -13.94 8.77 8.20
C ILE A 736 -14.36 10.18 8.64
N GLY A 737 -14.21 10.45 9.93
CA GLY A 737 -14.66 11.68 10.59
C GLY A 737 -13.78 12.88 10.27
N GLU A 738 -12.52 12.61 9.93
CA GLU A 738 -11.55 13.62 9.55
C GLU A 738 -10.50 12.99 8.63
N THR A 739 -10.20 13.64 7.51
CA THR A 739 -9.12 13.22 6.63
C THR A 739 -8.64 14.36 5.78
N ASN A 740 -7.39 14.30 5.34
CA ASN A 740 -6.91 15.07 4.21
C ASN A 740 -5.58 14.52 3.65
N SER A 741 -4.95 15.24 2.72
CA SER A 741 -3.68 14.86 2.08
C SER A 741 -2.57 14.62 3.11
N ILE A 742 -2.15 15.66 3.84
CA ILE A 742 -1.06 15.61 4.82
C ILE A 742 -1.56 16.24 6.12
N SER A 743 -1.43 15.54 7.25
CA SER A 743 -1.82 16.08 8.56
C SER A 743 -0.96 17.29 8.95
N CYS A 744 -1.39 18.02 9.97
CA CYS A 744 -0.74 19.25 10.42
C CYS A 744 -0.83 20.35 9.36
N GLN A 745 -2.08 20.70 9.02
CA GLN A 745 -2.45 21.81 8.14
C GLN A 745 -1.97 21.71 6.69
N GLY A 746 -1.41 20.56 6.29
CA GLY A 746 -0.97 20.29 4.93
C GLY A 746 0.48 20.70 4.67
N ALA A 747 1.03 20.18 3.58
CA ALA A 747 2.37 20.51 3.10
C ALA A 747 2.32 21.39 1.85
N PHE A 748 3.18 22.41 1.81
CA PHE A 748 3.29 23.36 0.70
C PHE A 748 3.78 22.69 -0.59
N ASN A 749 3.25 23.09 -1.74
CA ASN A 749 3.46 22.49 -3.06
C ASN A 749 3.11 20.99 -3.15
N ILE A 750 2.25 20.52 -2.25
CA ILE A 750 1.81 19.11 -2.20
C ILE A 750 0.31 19.04 -1.95
N SER A 751 -0.14 19.69 -0.87
CA SER A 751 -1.55 19.70 -0.45
C SER A 751 -2.38 20.79 -1.15
N ASP A 752 -1.71 21.80 -1.69
CA ASP A 752 -2.23 23.01 -2.32
C ASP A 752 -1.99 23.06 -3.84
N VAL A 753 -1.75 21.90 -4.47
CA VAL A 753 -1.52 21.74 -5.91
C VAL A 753 -2.43 20.68 -6.52
N MET A 754 -2.49 20.60 -7.86
CA MET A 754 -3.33 19.66 -8.60
C MET A 754 -3.18 18.19 -8.17
N ALA A 755 -2.00 17.76 -7.71
CA ALA A 755 -1.80 16.41 -7.18
C ALA A 755 -2.82 16.05 -6.09
N SER A 756 -3.14 16.99 -5.20
CA SER A 756 -4.15 16.80 -4.14
C SER A 756 -5.55 16.52 -4.71
N ALA A 757 -5.92 17.19 -5.81
CA ALA A 757 -7.22 17.01 -6.47
C ALA A 757 -7.33 15.62 -7.12
N VAL A 758 -6.28 15.19 -7.82
CA VAL A 758 -6.23 13.87 -8.48
C VAL A 758 -6.22 12.76 -7.44
N TRP A 759 -5.44 12.92 -6.37
CA TRP A 759 -5.40 12.00 -5.24
C TRP A 759 -6.77 11.88 -4.55
N ALA A 760 -7.45 13.00 -4.29
CA ALA A 760 -8.76 13.00 -3.64
C ALA A 760 -9.81 12.21 -4.45
N VAL A 761 -9.71 12.18 -5.78
CA VAL A 761 -10.56 11.31 -6.60
C VAL A 761 -10.28 9.84 -6.32
N ASP A 762 -9.01 9.40 -6.42
CA ASP A 762 -8.66 7.99 -6.20
C ASP A 762 -9.01 7.53 -4.78
N TYR A 763 -8.67 8.34 -3.78
CA TYR A 763 -8.90 8.06 -2.36
C TYR A 763 -10.38 7.87 -2.05
N VAL A 764 -11.24 8.79 -2.49
CA VAL A 764 -12.70 8.71 -2.26
C VAL A 764 -13.31 7.54 -3.03
N MET A 765 -12.88 7.29 -4.26
CA MET A 765 -13.36 6.12 -5.02
C MET A 765 -13.00 4.81 -4.32
N TYR A 766 -11.78 4.68 -3.81
CA TYR A 766 -11.35 3.49 -3.08
C TYR A 766 -12.16 3.29 -1.79
N LEU A 767 -12.26 4.32 -0.93
CA LEU A 767 -13.05 4.23 0.31
C LEU A 767 -14.52 3.92 0.05
N SER A 768 -15.11 4.46 -1.01
CA SER A 768 -16.52 4.18 -1.38
C SER A 768 -16.77 2.73 -1.81
N SER A 769 -15.72 1.98 -2.12
CA SER A 769 -15.80 0.55 -2.43
C SER A 769 -15.76 -0.36 -1.19
N LEU A 770 -15.40 0.21 -0.03
CA LEU A 770 -15.36 -0.43 1.28
C LEU A 770 -16.67 -0.22 2.04
N LYS A 771 -16.74 -0.71 3.29
CA LYS A 771 -17.84 -0.43 4.22
C LYS A 771 -17.68 0.89 5.01
N VAL A 772 -17.19 1.92 4.33
CA VAL A 772 -17.09 3.29 4.86
C VAL A 772 -18.27 4.08 4.32
N SER A 773 -19.09 4.65 5.20
CA SER A 773 -20.36 5.28 4.81
C SER A 773 -20.28 6.76 4.45
N ARG A 774 -19.23 7.45 4.91
CA ARG A 774 -18.98 8.87 4.62
C ARG A 774 -17.52 9.22 4.87
N VAL A 775 -17.03 10.24 4.18
CA VAL A 775 -15.67 10.76 4.33
C VAL A 775 -15.74 12.27 4.52
N HIS A 776 -15.10 12.81 5.56
CA HIS A 776 -15.09 14.25 5.85
C HIS A 776 -13.71 14.86 5.65
N PHE A 777 -13.55 15.66 4.60
CA PHE A 777 -12.31 16.37 4.33
C PHE A 777 -12.13 17.53 5.32
N HIS A 778 -11.09 17.46 6.15
CA HIS A 778 -10.81 18.47 7.15
C HIS A 778 -10.32 19.77 6.52
N MET A 779 -10.72 20.91 7.07
CA MET A 779 -10.39 22.23 6.57
C MET A 779 -10.42 23.29 7.66
N GLY A 780 -9.61 24.32 7.44
CA GLY A 780 -9.47 25.50 8.28
C GLY A 780 -8.94 26.65 7.43
N THR A 781 -9.19 27.89 7.84
CA THR A 781 -8.89 29.08 7.03
C THR A 781 -7.42 29.16 6.61
N ARG A 782 -6.51 28.65 7.44
CA ARG A 782 -5.05 28.72 7.23
C ARG A 782 -4.45 27.45 6.63
N TYR A 783 -5.25 26.41 6.38
CA TYR A 783 -4.73 25.08 6.04
C TYR A 783 -4.54 24.94 4.53
N ARG A 784 -3.39 24.41 4.12
CA ARG A 784 -2.99 24.25 2.71
C ARG A 784 -3.82 23.22 1.98
N TYR A 785 -4.31 22.22 2.71
CA TYR A 785 -5.19 21.19 2.16
C TYR A 785 -6.66 21.62 2.10
N SER A 786 -7.02 22.81 2.61
CA SER A 786 -8.43 23.24 2.63
C SER A 786 -8.96 23.32 1.21
N PRO A 787 -10.12 22.75 0.88
CA PRO A 787 -10.67 22.86 -0.47
C PRO A 787 -10.96 24.30 -0.90
N TRP A 788 -11.24 25.22 0.02
CA TRP A 788 -11.28 26.65 -0.29
C TRP A 788 -10.89 27.49 0.91
N GLN A 789 -10.44 28.71 0.61
CA GLN A 789 -10.21 29.76 1.59
C GLN A 789 -11.46 30.66 1.66
N PRO A 790 -12.12 30.76 2.83
CA PRO A 790 -13.42 31.42 2.92
C PRO A 790 -13.34 32.94 3.03
N ILE A 791 -12.22 33.48 3.52
CA ILE A 791 -12.00 34.91 3.77
C ILE A 791 -10.66 35.36 3.16
N ALA A 792 -10.39 36.67 3.17
CA ALA A 792 -9.09 37.17 2.76
C ALA A 792 -8.01 36.82 3.82
N TYR A 793 -6.87 36.30 3.39
CA TYR A 793 -5.74 35.93 4.27
C TYR A 793 -4.41 36.00 3.51
N ASN A 794 -3.35 36.54 4.13
CA ASN A 794 -2.01 36.73 3.53
C ASN A 794 -2.04 37.19 2.06
N ASP A 795 -2.69 38.33 1.82
CA ASP A 795 -2.85 38.98 0.50
C ASP A 795 -3.64 38.20 -0.57
N SER A 796 -4.20 37.04 -0.21
CA SER A 796 -5.10 36.28 -1.09
C SER A 796 -6.57 36.57 -0.74
N ALA A 797 -7.37 36.88 -1.76
CA ALA A 797 -8.82 37.00 -1.64
C ALA A 797 -9.47 35.61 -1.41
N PRO A 798 -10.75 35.52 -1.00
CA PRO A 798 -11.47 34.24 -1.00
C PRO A 798 -11.37 33.53 -2.34
N HIS A 799 -11.01 32.25 -2.34
CA HIS A 799 -10.81 31.45 -3.56
C HIS A 799 -10.93 29.96 -3.26
N VAL A 800 -11.15 29.15 -4.30
CA VAL A 800 -11.08 27.69 -4.19
C VAL A 800 -9.65 27.21 -4.44
N ASN A 801 -9.25 26.18 -3.70
CA ASN A 801 -7.97 25.51 -3.86
C ASN A 801 -8.09 24.31 -4.80
N PRO A 802 -6.97 23.78 -5.32
CA PRO A 802 -6.97 22.63 -6.23
C PRO A 802 -7.83 21.45 -5.78
N MET A 803 -7.79 21.11 -4.49
CA MET A 803 -8.55 20.00 -3.92
C MET A 803 -10.06 20.07 -4.20
N TYR A 804 -10.63 21.28 -4.25
CA TYR A 804 -12.05 21.47 -4.55
C TYR A 804 -12.43 20.93 -5.93
N TYR A 805 -11.54 20.94 -6.91
CA TYR A 805 -11.80 20.34 -8.22
C TYR A 805 -11.92 18.81 -8.16
N GLY A 806 -11.13 18.16 -7.31
CA GLY A 806 -11.33 16.75 -6.97
C GLY A 806 -12.66 16.52 -6.26
N ASN A 807 -13.06 17.45 -5.39
CA ASN A 807 -14.35 17.39 -4.73
C ASN A 807 -15.54 17.57 -5.69
N LEU A 808 -15.45 18.46 -6.68
CA LEU A 808 -16.44 18.62 -7.75
C LEU A 808 -16.54 17.36 -8.62
N PHE A 809 -15.39 16.74 -8.94
CA PHE A 809 -15.36 15.47 -9.67
C PHE A 809 -16.11 14.38 -8.89
N ASN A 810 -15.81 14.23 -7.60
CA ASN A 810 -16.46 13.24 -6.74
C ASN A 810 -17.96 13.52 -6.61
N ALA A 811 -18.37 14.80 -6.47
CA ALA A 811 -19.79 15.19 -6.49
C ALA A 811 -20.51 14.73 -7.78
N ALA A 812 -19.84 14.82 -8.93
CA ALA A 812 -20.38 14.35 -10.21
C ALA A 812 -20.50 12.82 -10.29
N VAL A 813 -19.59 12.08 -9.66
CA VAL A 813 -19.67 10.61 -9.55
C VAL A 813 -20.86 10.18 -8.69
N PHE A 814 -21.04 10.81 -7.53
CA PHE A 814 -22.11 10.46 -6.58
C PHE A 814 -23.46 11.11 -6.90
N ALA A 815 -23.57 11.82 -8.03
CA ALA A 815 -24.77 12.55 -8.42
C ALA A 815 -26.05 11.67 -8.40
N GLY A 816 -27.06 12.15 -7.67
CA GLY A 816 -28.34 11.49 -7.45
C GLY A 816 -28.31 10.33 -6.44
N GLY A 817 -27.16 10.05 -5.81
CA GLY A 817 -26.99 9.02 -4.79
C GLY A 817 -27.26 7.59 -5.28
N ASN A 818 -27.48 6.68 -4.32
CA ASN A 818 -27.73 5.26 -4.55
C ASN A 818 -26.66 4.59 -5.42
N LYS A 819 -25.39 4.91 -5.14
CA LYS A 819 -24.25 4.37 -5.87
C LYS A 819 -23.63 3.18 -5.15
N GLN A 820 -23.04 2.27 -5.90
CA GLN A 820 -22.18 1.21 -5.39
C GLN A 820 -20.90 1.18 -6.22
N MET A 821 -19.76 0.96 -5.57
CA MET A 821 -18.45 1.07 -6.22
C MET A 821 -17.69 -0.26 -6.21
N GLU A 822 -17.00 -0.54 -7.31
CA GLU A 822 -16.06 -1.65 -7.40
C GLU A 822 -14.74 -1.22 -8.02
N VAL A 823 -13.65 -1.73 -7.46
CA VAL A 823 -12.32 -1.54 -8.01
C VAL A 823 -12.13 -2.45 -9.22
N LEU A 824 -11.86 -1.86 -10.38
CA LEU A 824 -11.53 -2.56 -11.63
C LEU A 824 -10.02 -2.74 -11.82
N VAL A 825 -9.24 -1.73 -11.41
CA VAL A 825 -7.78 -1.72 -11.53
C VAL A 825 -7.19 -1.21 -10.22
N ASN A 826 -6.30 -2.00 -9.62
CA ASN A 826 -5.67 -1.67 -8.34
C ASN A 826 -4.13 -1.72 -8.44
N GLU A 827 -3.53 -0.74 -9.12
CA GLU A 827 -2.08 -0.66 -9.28
C GLU A 827 -1.50 0.56 -8.57
N THR A 828 -0.18 0.56 -8.31
CA THR A 828 0.55 1.60 -7.57
C THR A 828 0.28 3.03 -8.04
N ASN A 829 0.20 3.27 -9.35
CA ASN A 829 0.06 4.60 -9.96
C ASN A 829 -1.14 4.71 -10.91
N PHE A 830 -2.07 3.75 -10.87
CA PHE A 830 -3.27 3.79 -11.70
C PHE A 830 -4.44 3.08 -11.01
N GLY A 831 -5.55 3.80 -10.85
CA GLY A 831 -6.82 3.29 -10.32
C GLY A 831 -7.92 3.33 -11.37
N ALA A 832 -8.79 2.33 -11.40
CA ALA A 832 -10.04 2.40 -12.15
C ALA A 832 -11.17 1.74 -11.38
N TYR A 833 -12.37 2.32 -11.50
CA TYR A 833 -13.53 1.98 -10.69
C TYR A 833 -14.78 1.87 -11.54
N ALA A 834 -15.59 0.86 -11.29
CA ALA A 834 -16.96 0.75 -11.80
C ALA A 834 -17.90 1.40 -10.80
N VAL A 835 -18.81 2.24 -11.31
CA VAL A 835 -19.84 2.90 -10.53
C VAL A 835 -21.18 2.36 -10.99
N TYR A 836 -21.93 1.80 -10.05
CA TYR A 836 -23.24 1.22 -10.30
C TYR A 836 -24.33 2.11 -9.71
N LYS A 837 -25.49 2.18 -10.39
CA LYS A 837 -26.71 2.82 -9.88
C LYS A 837 -27.87 1.86 -10.05
N SER A 838 -28.60 1.59 -8.97
CA SER A 838 -29.76 0.69 -8.99
C SER A 838 -29.46 -0.68 -9.65
N GLY A 839 -28.28 -1.25 -9.33
CA GLY A 839 -27.85 -2.55 -9.84
C GLY A 839 -27.32 -2.58 -11.28
N SER A 840 -27.22 -1.44 -11.96
CA SER A 840 -26.70 -1.34 -13.33
C SER A 840 -25.45 -0.47 -13.40
N LEU A 841 -24.49 -0.82 -14.27
CA LEU A 841 -23.29 -0.01 -14.51
C LEU A 841 -23.66 1.37 -15.06
N ASP A 842 -23.31 2.42 -14.33
CA ASP A 842 -23.71 3.82 -14.54
C ASP A 842 -22.54 4.68 -15.04
N ALA A 843 -21.34 4.48 -14.48
CA ALA A 843 -20.14 5.20 -14.89
C ALA A 843 -18.86 4.37 -14.68
N ILE A 844 -17.77 4.81 -15.29
CA ILE A 844 -16.41 4.33 -15.05
C ILE A 844 -15.53 5.52 -14.68
N VAL A 845 -14.78 5.40 -13.58
CA VAL A 845 -13.77 6.38 -13.16
C VAL A 845 -12.39 5.79 -13.38
N ALA A 846 -11.45 6.58 -13.88
CA ALA A 846 -10.04 6.19 -13.94
C ALA A 846 -9.14 7.34 -13.53
N VAL A 847 -8.09 7.04 -12.76
CA VAL A 847 -7.16 8.00 -12.17
C VAL A 847 -5.74 7.55 -12.47
N ASN A 848 -4.92 8.45 -13.01
CA ASN A 848 -3.53 8.20 -13.33
C ASN A 848 -2.63 9.03 -12.42
N LEU A 849 -1.99 8.37 -11.46
CA LEU A 849 -1.13 8.95 -10.44
C LEU A 849 0.35 8.90 -10.86
N ASN A 850 0.63 8.92 -12.16
CA ASN A 850 1.99 9.22 -12.63
C ASN A 850 2.25 10.72 -12.53
N ILE A 851 3.44 11.09 -12.04
CA ILE A 851 3.84 12.48 -11.96
C ILE A 851 3.98 13.07 -13.37
N TRP A 852 3.34 14.22 -13.56
CA TRP A 852 3.51 15.04 -14.74
C TRP A 852 3.66 16.49 -14.30
N ASN A 853 4.85 17.07 -14.44
CA ASN A 853 5.11 18.43 -14.01
C ASN A 853 4.85 19.43 -15.14
N SER A 854 4.37 20.62 -14.77
CA SER A 854 3.97 21.70 -15.66
C SER A 854 5.10 22.25 -16.53
N THR A 855 6.35 22.01 -16.13
CA THR A 855 7.56 22.43 -16.84
C THR A 855 7.97 21.48 -17.98
N LEU A 856 7.32 20.32 -18.12
CA LEU A 856 7.64 19.31 -19.13
C LEU A 856 6.89 19.58 -20.45
N ASP A 857 7.44 19.10 -21.57
CA ASP A 857 6.83 19.24 -22.90
C ASP A 857 5.45 18.54 -22.95
N PRO A 858 4.33 19.26 -23.15
CA PRO A 858 3.00 18.67 -23.19
C PRO A 858 2.83 17.52 -24.18
N VAL A 859 3.60 17.48 -25.28
CA VAL A 859 3.55 16.39 -26.27
C VAL A 859 4.11 15.08 -25.72
N ALA A 860 5.03 15.16 -24.75
CA ALA A 860 5.66 14.00 -24.13
C ALA A 860 4.81 13.38 -23.00
N ARG A 861 3.70 14.02 -22.59
CA ARG A 861 2.85 13.53 -21.50
C ARG A 861 2.41 12.09 -21.74
N PRO A 862 2.75 11.14 -20.85
CA PRO A 862 2.38 9.76 -21.05
C PRO A 862 0.89 9.54 -20.77
N TYR A 863 0.23 8.77 -21.62
CA TYR A 863 -1.18 8.41 -21.52
C TYR A 863 -1.36 6.91 -21.35
N THR A 864 -2.26 6.52 -20.44
CA THR A 864 -2.78 5.17 -20.35
C THR A 864 -4.08 5.07 -21.16
N ALA A 865 -4.12 4.18 -22.14
CA ALA A 865 -5.32 3.89 -22.92
C ALA A 865 -6.18 2.83 -22.22
N LEU A 866 -7.35 3.24 -21.73
CA LEU A 866 -8.34 2.35 -21.12
C LEU A 866 -9.32 1.86 -22.19
N ALA A 867 -9.30 0.57 -22.50
CA ALA A 867 -10.24 -0.04 -23.42
C ALA A 867 -11.57 -0.32 -22.71
N LEU A 868 -12.65 0.19 -23.29
CA LEU A 868 -14.00 0.13 -22.74
C LEU A 868 -14.81 -0.97 -23.47
N PRO A 869 -15.83 -1.56 -22.82
CA PRO A 869 -16.78 -2.45 -23.50
C PRO A 869 -17.49 -1.72 -24.65
N GLU A 870 -17.84 -2.43 -25.73
CA GLU A 870 -18.43 -1.86 -26.96
C GLU A 870 -19.68 -1.00 -26.71
N ILE A 871 -20.48 -1.34 -25.69
CA ILE A 871 -21.69 -0.60 -25.30
C ILE A 871 -21.41 0.84 -24.79
N TRP A 872 -20.14 1.21 -24.62
CA TRP A 872 -19.65 2.53 -24.19
C TRP A 872 -18.96 3.33 -25.29
N LYS A 873 -19.03 2.90 -26.56
CA LYS A 873 -18.35 3.59 -27.67
C LYS A 873 -18.78 5.05 -27.89
N ASP A 874 -19.99 5.41 -27.46
CA ASP A 874 -20.57 6.76 -27.58
C ASP A 874 -20.57 7.52 -26.24
N ALA A 875 -19.89 6.98 -25.22
CA ALA A 875 -19.86 7.56 -23.88
C ALA A 875 -19.19 8.95 -23.87
N LYS A 876 -19.67 9.81 -22.98
CA LYS A 876 -19.11 11.13 -22.68
C LYS A 876 -18.01 11.00 -21.64
N VAL A 877 -16.90 11.67 -21.87
CA VAL A 877 -15.76 11.66 -20.96
C VAL A 877 -15.54 13.06 -20.39
N SER A 878 -15.75 13.21 -19.08
CA SER A 878 -15.39 14.41 -18.33
C SER A 878 -13.99 14.25 -17.75
N ARG A 879 -13.15 15.28 -17.86
CA ARG A 879 -11.74 15.22 -17.45
C ARG A 879 -11.43 16.23 -16.36
N LEU A 880 -10.75 15.80 -15.32
CA LEU A 880 -10.05 16.64 -14.36
C LEU A 880 -8.58 16.73 -14.80
N THR A 881 -8.15 17.91 -15.25
CA THR A 881 -6.81 18.11 -15.80
C THR A 881 -6.28 19.51 -15.54
N SER A 882 -4.96 19.63 -15.66
CA SER A 882 -4.17 20.85 -15.64
C SER A 882 -2.89 20.64 -16.48
N PRO A 883 -2.09 21.70 -16.72
CA PRO A 883 -0.76 21.57 -17.30
C PRO A 883 0.22 20.65 -16.53
N GLY A 884 0.04 20.48 -15.21
CA GLY A 884 0.91 19.67 -14.35
C GLY A 884 0.36 19.46 -12.94
N VAL A 885 0.83 18.42 -12.25
CA VAL A 885 0.37 18.06 -10.89
C VAL A 885 0.95 18.94 -9.79
N ASP A 886 2.02 19.67 -10.12
CA ASP A 886 2.83 20.56 -9.30
C ASP A 886 2.31 22.01 -9.21
N ILE A 887 1.20 22.33 -9.88
CA ILE A 887 0.66 23.70 -9.94
C ILE A 887 -0.72 23.82 -9.29
N ALA A 888 -1.01 25.01 -8.77
CA ALA A 888 -2.30 25.35 -8.15
C ALA A 888 -3.32 25.99 -9.12
N GLY A 889 -2.88 26.41 -10.31
CA GLY A 889 -3.70 27.12 -11.30
C GLY A 889 -4.03 26.30 -12.56
N ASN A 890 -4.88 26.86 -13.43
CA ASN A 890 -5.29 26.25 -14.70
C ASN A 890 -5.88 24.83 -14.58
N ILE A 891 -6.56 24.57 -13.46
CA ILE A 891 -7.26 23.31 -13.22
C ILE A 891 -8.67 23.44 -13.79
N THR A 892 -9.10 22.42 -14.52
CA THR A 892 -10.47 22.36 -15.04
C THR A 892 -11.09 20.98 -14.78
N PHE A 893 -12.40 20.97 -14.55
CA PHE A 893 -13.20 19.75 -14.59
C PHE A 893 -14.24 19.88 -15.71
N ALA A 894 -14.19 18.96 -16.68
CA ALA A 894 -15.02 19.01 -17.89
C ALA A 894 -14.90 20.36 -18.65
N GLY A 895 -13.71 20.97 -18.66
CA GLY A 895 -13.45 22.26 -19.31
C GLY A 895 -13.94 23.49 -18.53
N GLN A 896 -14.51 23.30 -17.34
CA GLN A 896 -15.02 24.39 -16.49
C GLN A 896 -14.05 24.68 -15.34
N TYR A 897 -14.03 25.93 -14.90
CA TYR A 897 -13.25 26.41 -13.75
C TYR A 897 -14.12 27.25 -12.81
N VAL A 898 -13.62 27.56 -11.62
CA VAL A 898 -14.33 28.37 -10.62
C VAL A 898 -13.78 29.79 -10.62
N ASP A 899 -14.66 30.79 -10.76
CA ASP A 899 -14.28 32.21 -10.76
C ASP A 899 -14.09 32.78 -9.33
N GLU A 900 -13.70 34.06 -9.24
CA GLU A 900 -13.50 34.78 -7.98
C GLU A 900 -14.77 34.94 -7.13
N ASN A 901 -15.96 34.67 -7.69
CA ASN A 901 -17.23 34.69 -6.99
C ASN A 901 -17.71 33.27 -6.63
N ALA A 902 -16.80 32.28 -6.70
CA ALA A 902 -17.07 30.86 -6.50
C ALA A 902 -18.07 30.25 -7.52
N ARG A 903 -18.29 30.85 -8.69
CA ARG A 903 -19.20 30.28 -9.70
C ARG A 903 -18.44 29.36 -10.64
N ILE A 904 -19.06 28.23 -11.00
CA ILE A 904 -18.55 27.39 -12.08
C ILE A 904 -18.82 28.08 -13.42
N VAL A 905 -17.76 28.44 -14.13
CA VAL A 905 -17.77 29.16 -15.40
C VAL A 905 -17.03 28.39 -16.49
N GLY A 906 -17.17 28.84 -17.73
CA GLY A 906 -16.64 28.14 -18.91
C GLY A 906 -17.62 27.13 -19.51
N GLN A 907 -17.32 26.69 -20.73
CA GLN A 907 -18.14 25.73 -21.45
C GLN A 907 -17.86 24.32 -20.97
N LYS A 908 -18.92 23.56 -20.66
CA LYS A 908 -18.79 22.13 -20.38
C LYS A 908 -18.42 21.37 -21.65
N ILE A 909 -17.28 20.69 -21.63
CA ILE A 909 -16.69 19.95 -22.75
C ILE A 909 -16.61 18.48 -22.38
N TYR A 910 -16.89 17.61 -23.36
CA TYR A 910 -16.78 16.16 -23.23
C TYR A 910 -15.84 15.61 -24.30
N ASP A 911 -14.86 14.82 -23.88
CA ASP A 911 -14.08 14.00 -24.81
C ASP A 911 -14.92 12.81 -25.30
N LYS A 912 -14.56 12.28 -26.48
CA LYS A 912 -15.20 11.09 -27.07
C LYS A 912 -14.33 9.86 -26.88
N VAL A 913 -14.98 8.71 -26.67
CA VAL A 913 -14.34 7.40 -26.81
C VAL A 913 -13.95 7.20 -28.27
N THR A 914 -12.67 6.88 -28.53
CA THR A 914 -12.15 6.71 -29.89
C THR A 914 -11.61 5.30 -30.06
N GLY A 915 -12.17 4.54 -31.01
CA GLY A 915 -11.77 3.16 -31.26
C GLY A 915 -11.95 2.25 -30.04
N GLY A 916 -13.02 2.47 -29.26
CA GLY A 916 -13.33 1.73 -28.03
C GLY A 916 -12.39 2.03 -26.86
N LYS A 917 -11.62 3.13 -26.92
CA LYS A 917 -10.65 3.50 -25.87
C LYS A 917 -10.83 4.94 -25.44
N VAL A 918 -10.47 5.20 -24.18
CA VAL A 918 -10.31 6.54 -23.63
C VAL A 918 -8.89 6.70 -23.08
N LEU A 919 -8.29 7.87 -23.23
CA LEU A 919 -6.94 8.17 -22.77
C LEU A 919 -6.97 8.89 -21.41
N VAL A 920 -6.12 8.46 -20.50
CA VAL A 920 -5.92 9.07 -19.16
C VAL A 920 -4.46 9.50 -19.04
N GLY A 921 -4.19 10.80 -19.11
CA GLY A 921 -2.84 11.35 -19.01
C GLY A 921 -2.28 11.21 -17.60
N ALA A 922 -0.96 11.13 -17.46
CA ALA A 922 -0.30 11.19 -16.15
C ALA A 922 -0.73 12.44 -15.38
N GLY A 923 -1.22 12.29 -14.15
CA GLY A 923 -1.74 13.40 -13.35
C GLY A 923 -3.15 13.84 -13.73
N GLU A 924 -3.97 12.96 -14.28
CA GLU A 924 -5.37 13.23 -14.62
C GLU A 924 -6.33 12.22 -14.01
N ALA A 925 -7.58 12.63 -13.85
CA ALA A 925 -8.71 11.74 -13.61
C ALA A 925 -9.79 11.93 -14.68
N ILE A 926 -10.47 10.85 -15.06
CA ILE A 926 -11.58 10.88 -16.00
C ILE A 926 -12.82 10.19 -15.43
N LEU A 927 -13.99 10.75 -15.77
CA LEU A 927 -15.31 10.19 -15.52
C LEU A 927 -15.98 9.89 -16.86
N VAL A 928 -16.20 8.61 -17.14
CA VAL A 928 -16.86 8.11 -18.35
C VAL A 928 -18.31 7.78 -18.02
N GLN A 929 -19.25 8.42 -18.72
CA GLN A 929 -20.70 8.27 -18.52
C GLN A 929 -21.37 7.97 -19.85
N ARG A 930 -22.39 7.10 -19.85
CA ARG A 930 -23.11 6.72 -21.08
C ARG A 930 -23.96 7.85 -21.66
#